data_AF-A0A2H3KSF1-F1
#
_entry.id   AF-A0A2H3KSF1-F1
#
_cell.length_a   1.000
_cell.length_b   1.000
_cell.length_c   1.000
_cell.angle_alpha   90.00
_cell.angle_beta   90.00
_cell.angle_gamma   90.00
#
_symmetry.space_group_name_H-M   'P 1'
#
loop_
_entity.id
_entity.type
_entity.pdbx_description
1 polymer ?
#
loop_
_entity_poly.entity_id
_entity_poly.type
_entity_poly.pdbx_seq_one_letter_code
_entity_poly.pdbx_strand_id
1 'polypeptide(L)'
;MSQPVGIVSKIKLSEDAFKKFIKQEANAIAEELFDSFWHKASAIYLFQYNKKQQTLYAFVYYNYGNSELLQESAIYKALIKIEPFLNSDDEGYFFATLDSLNFGDFVTEKRIENGKWNDCNFPQKEINTIWKEARKRFFDKIEEVSDYATFFNENKTFIAKEILNHFEIIREKARIKTVKEALPKANSLNPIQIFKGYFYNGTQFYYCDGNSKITFFENIQLQDLEETSYGLTDGTHVIIGEKVINANPKTFKKFHKFYTTFYVTATEVYDEQLNEIKEADAKTFKLATYKREISNVYYGEDANNIYFLGKTICKEALGTFSFSNSLFYDEILLIGTKKIYLGATLLDEIDAPTYEKLRLENTAIYDIGKNTIAESTTYASNMKAYFSFGKDKNGPFVLFRPYITGASSYFVTTSFGFKNNEVVVLRKNEAEFLEFYEKYKKEVAANALPFLNSILPENNLDSAAYFNQFQAFFESKHFDKLVEENKYVPDFLTKFNNYLHHCWQLYSNSNKKDLHYLETGLRAYKKLAHHFIAELNPYIFHHLACFSVVLEQHDYAVSYYLKAFYYGYSQFHLMLQDADLQAISHDSKIVDIKTWFEEYEVAPYKETNDWRWYPNLNGYPQISALVLDLLDQLPDTIKQGAKHNYHQIDYVSYIMNTYLFFDLMNDGTEEGAFLDEMLVKFAPYFNKYLQNTMDLSWQEHCAYHFYRDYAITNAKSHLVRLEYLFYKAHNEYGFNGLTNDTVSDLLHRIHQKYAAASAEDKAYIDQSKVMELLSNTGFVQKNN
;
A
#
# COMPACT_ATOMS: atom_id res chain seq x y z
N MET A 1 23.97 -12.29 28.95
CA MET A 1 23.78 -12.30 27.49
C MET A 1 25.16 -12.19 26.87
N SER A 2 25.57 -13.12 25.99
CA SER A 2 26.88 -13.03 25.33
C SER A 2 26.94 -11.76 24.47
N GLN A 3 28.05 -11.03 24.54
CA GLN A 3 28.26 -9.87 23.66
C GLN A 3 28.44 -10.32 22.20
N PRO A 4 28.11 -9.45 21.22
CA PRO A 4 28.36 -9.75 19.83
C PRO A 4 29.85 -9.87 19.53
N VAL A 5 30.26 -10.95 18.88
CA VAL A 5 31.65 -11.23 18.51
C VAL A 5 31.88 -11.01 17.02
N GLY A 6 33.12 -10.78 16.59
CA GLY A 6 33.37 -10.45 15.20
C GLY A 6 34.78 -10.67 14.70
N ILE A 7 34.90 -10.64 13.37
CA ILE A 7 36.16 -10.71 12.63
C ILE A 7 36.31 -9.42 11.84
N VAL A 8 37.50 -8.81 11.88
CA VAL A 8 37.83 -7.64 11.06
C VAL A 8 39.19 -7.84 10.41
N SER A 9 39.20 -8.00 9.08
CA SER A 9 40.44 -8.13 8.31
C SER A 9 40.44 -7.33 7.02
N LYS A 10 41.62 -6.79 6.71
CA LYS A 10 41.94 -6.11 5.46
C LYS A 10 43.31 -6.56 5.00
N ILE A 11 43.38 -7.13 3.80
CA ILE A 11 44.61 -7.73 3.27
C ILE A 11 44.82 -7.23 1.85
N LYS A 12 45.97 -6.62 1.60
CA LYS A 12 46.41 -6.25 0.26
C LYS A 12 47.00 -7.48 -0.43
N LEU A 13 46.50 -7.80 -1.60
CA LEU A 13 46.99 -8.92 -2.42
C LEU A 13 46.56 -8.76 -3.88
N SER A 14 47.37 -9.30 -4.79
CA SER A 14 47.08 -9.30 -6.23
C SER A 14 45.80 -10.07 -6.60
N GLU A 15 45.19 -9.74 -7.75
CA GLU A 15 43.95 -10.41 -8.19
C GLU A 15 44.20 -11.91 -8.44
N ASP A 16 45.37 -12.27 -8.94
CA ASP A 16 45.74 -13.66 -9.20
C ASP A 16 45.96 -14.46 -7.90
N ALA A 17 46.54 -13.84 -6.87
CA ALA A 17 46.66 -14.42 -5.54
C ALA A 17 45.26 -14.66 -4.93
N PHE A 18 44.39 -13.65 -4.99
CA PHE A 18 43.02 -13.77 -4.50
C PHE A 18 42.25 -14.91 -5.22
N LYS A 19 42.34 -15.01 -6.54
CA LYS A 19 41.69 -16.09 -7.32
C LYS A 19 42.15 -17.49 -6.90
N LYS A 20 43.45 -17.67 -6.61
CA LYS A 20 43.98 -18.95 -6.15
C LYS A 20 43.50 -19.28 -4.74
N PHE A 21 43.51 -18.29 -3.85
CA PHE A 21 43.04 -18.41 -2.47
C PHE A 21 41.55 -18.76 -2.40
N ILE A 22 40.69 -17.96 -3.06
CA ILE A 22 39.24 -18.16 -3.00
C ILE A 22 38.81 -19.48 -3.61
N LYS A 23 39.53 -19.99 -4.62
CA LYS A 23 39.26 -21.31 -5.21
C LYS A 23 39.42 -22.45 -4.20
N GLN A 24 40.27 -22.31 -3.18
CA GLN A 24 40.48 -23.33 -2.15
C GLN A 24 39.48 -23.21 -1.00
N GLU A 25 39.18 -21.98 -0.56
CA GLU A 25 38.40 -21.78 0.67
C GLU A 25 36.90 -21.49 0.42
N ALA A 26 36.49 -21.18 -0.82
CA ALA A 26 35.10 -20.77 -1.12
C ALA A 26 34.04 -21.78 -0.68
N ASN A 27 34.31 -23.08 -0.79
CA ASN A 27 33.33 -24.11 -0.40
C ASN A 27 33.08 -24.11 1.12
N ALA A 28 34.14 -24.08 1.94
CA ALA A 28 34.01 -24.09 3.39
C ALA A 28 33.34 -22.80 3.90
N ILE A 29 33.68 -21.65 3.31
CA ILE A 29 33.03 -20.37 3.66
C ILE A 29 31.53 -20.41 3.25
N ALA A 30 31.21 -20.97 2.09
CA ALA A 30 29.83 -21.11 1.63
C ALA A 30 28.98 -22.02 2.53
N GLU A 31 29.57 -23.09 3.08
CA GLU A 31 28.91 -23.98 4.06
C GLU A 31 28.53 -23.22 5.34
N GLU A 32 29.45 -22.45 5.92
CA GLU A 32 29.16 -21.63 7.11
C GLU A 32 28.10 -20.55 6.84
N LEU A 33 28.19 -19.87 5.70
CA LEU A 33 27.17 -18.91 5.26
C LEU A 33 25.81 -19.58 5.09
N PHE A 34 25.78 -20.78 4.50
CA PHE A 34 24.56 -21.55 4.32
C PHE A 34 23.94 -21.93 5.66
N ASP A 35 24.70 -22.49 6.58
CA ASP A 35 24.18 -22.91 7.89
C ASP A 35 23.60 -21.71 8.66
N SER A 36 24.31 -20.57 8.62
CA SER A 36 23.84 -19.34 9.26
C SER A 36 22.56 -18.80 8.62
N PHE A 37 22.47 -18.80 7.28
CA PHE A 37 21.27 -18.39 6.56
C PHE A 37 20.09 -19.35 6.80
N TRP A 38 20.33 -20.66 6.72
CA TRP A 38 19.30 -21.71 6.81
C TRP A 38 18.69 -21.79 8.21
N HIS A 39 19.52 -21.65 9.25
CA HIS A 39 19.09 -21.67 10.64
C HIS A 39 18.70 -20.29 11.18
N LYS A 40 18.64 -19.26 10.31
CA LYS A 40 18.32 -17.88 10.67
C LYS A 40 19.20 -17.35 11.82
N ALA A 41 20.48 -17.72 11.81
CA ALA A 41 21.45 -17.17 12.73
C ALA A 41 21.60 -15.67 12.47
N SER A 42 21.69 -14.87 13.54
CA SER A 42 21.93 -13.43 13.47
C SER A 42 23.41 -13.14 13.17
N ALA A 43 23.89 -13.62 12.02
CA ALA A 43 25.25 -13.44 11.53
C ALA A 43 25.26 -12.67 10.20
N ILE A 44 26.18 -11.72 10.06
CA ILE A 44 26.34 -10.91 8.84
C ILE A 44 27.78 -10.98 8.38
N TYR A 45 27.95 -11.06 7.07
CA TYR A 45 29.23 -11.31 6.42
C TYR A 45 29.54 -10.25 5.37
N LEU A 46 30.79 -9.81 5.32
CA LEU A 46 31.41 -9.14 4.20
C LEU A 46 32.69 -9.88 3.87
N PHE A 47 32.77 -10.45 2.69
CA PHE A 47 33.95 -11.13 2.16
C PHE A 47 34.13 -10.71 0.71
N GLN A 48 34.79 -9.58 0.49
CA GLN A 48 34.81 -8.90 -0.81
C GLN A 48 36.22 -8.52 -1.24
N TYR A 49 36.55 -8.78 -2.50
CA TYR A 49 37.78 -8.32 -3.13
C TYR A 49 37.56 -7.07 -3.97
N ASN A 50 38.25 -5.98 -3.65
CA ASN A 50 38.24 -4.74 -4.41
C ASN A 50 39.40 -4.73 -5.42
N LYS A 51 39.09 -4.95 -6.70
CA LYS A 51 40.09 -4.98 -7.78
C LYS A 51 40.90 -3.68 -7.95
N LYS A 52 40.27 -2.52 -7.75
CA LYS A 52 40.94 -1.22 -7.89
C LYS A 52 41.94 -0.96 -6.77
N GLN A 53 41.61 -1.41 -5.55
CA GLN A 53 42.45 -1.26 -4.37
C GLN A 53 43.39 -2.45 -4.15
N GLN A 54 43.23 -3.52 -4.93
CA GLN A 54 43.90 -4.81 -4.73
C GLN A 54 43.83 -5.28 -3.27
N THR A 55 42.64 -5.22 -2.69
CA THR A 55 42.42 -5.45 -1.26
C THR A 55 41.25 -6.41 -1.05
N LEU A 56 41.47 -7.46 -0.24
CA LEU A 56 40.43 -8.28 0.36
C LEU A 56 39.98 -7.66 1.67
N TYR A 57 38.67 -7.48 1.80
CA TYR A 57 37.99 -7.14 3.04
C TYR A 57 37.23 -8.36 3.52
N ALA A 58 37.45 -8.75 4.78
CA ALA A 58 36.74 -9.83 5.43
C ALA A 58 36.26 -9.37 6.81
N PHE A 59 34.98 -8.99 6.90
CA PHE A 59 34.32 -8.57 8.13
C PHE A 59 33.19 -9.53 8.45
N VAL A 60 33.08 -9.95 9.70
CA VAL A 60 31.99 -10.83 10.15
C VAL A 60 31.47 -10.31 11.48
N TYR A 61 30.16 -10.28 11.61
CA TYR A 61 29.45 -9.97 12.84
C TYR A 61 28.60 -11.17 13.23
N TYR A 62 28.79 -11.67 14.44
CA TYR A 62 27.95 -12.68 15.06
C TYR A 62 27.26 -12.05 16.26
N ASN A 63 25.93 -12.01 16.27
CA ASN A 63 25.17 -11.42 17.38
C ASN A 63 25.47 -12.12 18.73
N TYR A 64 25.82 -13.41 18.69
CA TYR A 64 26.22 -14.20 19.85
C TYR A 64 27.41 -15.09 19.51
N GLY A 65 28.36 -15.22 20.44
CA GLY A 65 29.49 -16.13 20.29
C GLY A 65 30.52 -16.04 21.41
N ASN A 66 31.61 -16.78 21.23
CA ASN A 66 32.76 -16.82 22.14
C ASN A 66 34.05 -17.03 21.32
N SER A 67 35.18 -17.15 22.01
CA SER A 67 36.50 -17.35 21.38
C SER A 67 36.56 -18.64 20.54
N GLU A 68 35.93 -19.72 21.02
CA GLU A 68 35.88 -21.01 20.33
C GLU A 68 35.13 -20.89 18.99
N LEU A 69 33.93 -20.29 18.98
CA LEU A 69 33.17 -20.02 17.76
C LEU A 69 33.99 -19.23 16.73
N LEU A 70 34.70 -18.18 17.18
CA LEU A 70 35.54 -17.36 16.30
C LEU A 70 36.64 -18.19 15.66
N GLN A 71 37.34 -19.02 16.44
CA GLN A 71 38.45 -19.85 15.93
C GLN A 71 37.97 -21.02 15.07
N GLU A 72 36.76 -21.52 15.33
CA GLU A 72 36.16 -22.59 14.55
C GLU A 72 35.55 -22.13 13.23
N SER A 73 35.24 -20.83 13.09
CA SER A 73 34.73 -20.24 11.84
C SER A 73 35.64 -20.57 10.65
N ALA A 74 35.02 -21.02 9.56
CA ALA A 74 35.63 -21.19 8.25
C ALA A 74 36.26 -19.89 7.75
N ILE A 75 35.70 -18.71 8.05
CA ILE A 75 36.30 -17.43 7.66
C ILE A 75 37.59 -17.17 8.44
N TYR A 76 37.59 -17.41 9.76
CA TYR A 76 38.80 -17.32 10.57
C TYR A 76 39.89 -18.25 10.02
N LYS A 77 39.54 -19.53 9.81
CA LYS A 77 40.45 -20.56 9.27
C LYS A 77 40.98 -20.18 7.89
N ALA A 78 40.13 -19.64 7.02
CA ALA A 78 40.52 -19.19 5.69
C ALA A 78 41.54 -18.03 5.77
N LEU A 79 41.31 -17.03 6.63
CA LEU A 79 42.23 -15.90 6.80
C LEU A 79 43.60 -16.33 7.35
N ILE A 80 43.65 -17.31 8.26
CA ILE A 80 44.90 -17.89 8.74
C ILE A 80 45.67 -18.60 7.61
N LYS A 81 44.99 -19.29 6.70
CA LYS A 81 45.61 -20.02 5.58
C LYS A 81 46.02 -19.14 4.39
N ILE A 82 45.90 -17.82 4.48
CA ILE A 82 46.17 -16.94 3.34
C ILE A 82 47.66 -16.77 3.02
N GLU A 83 48.56 -17.07 3.97
CA GLU A 83 50.02 -16.83 3.84
C GLU A 83 50.66 -17.36 2.56
N PRO A 84 50.36 -18.59 2.06
CA PRO A 84 50.99 -19.11 0.84
C PRO A 84 50.68 -18.32 -0.43
N PHE A 85 49.70 -17.40 -0.37
CA PHE A 85 49.29 -16.55 -1.48
C PHE A 85 49.85 -15.13 -1.40
N LEU A 86 50.53 -14.77 -0.31
CA LEU A 86 51.08 -13.44 -0.08
C LEU A 86 52.49 -13.30 -0.65
N ASN A 87 52.82 -12.11 -1.15
CA ASN A 87 54.18 -11.71 -1.51
C ASN A 87 54.84 -10.93 -0.35
N SER A 88 56.15 -10.69 -0.47
CA SER A 88 56.90 -9.91 0.54
C SER A 88 56.35 -8.50 0.78
N ASP A 89 55.76 -7.90 -0.27
CA ASP A 89 55.32 -6.51 -0.28
C ASP A 89 53.82 -6.36 0.06
N ASP A 90 53.13 -7.48 0.29
CA ASP A 90 51.73 -7.50 0.71
C ASP A 90 51.62 -7.11 2.20
N GLU A 91 50.58 -6.34 2.53
CA GLU A 91 50.36 -5.76 3.86
C GLU A 91 48.91 -5.96 4.29
N GLY A 92 48.66 -6.03 5.61
CA GLY A 92 47.30 -6.21 6.11
C GLY A 92 47.23 -6.51 7.60
N TYR A 93 46.00 -6.62 8.08
CA TYR A 93 45.69 -6.90 9.47
C TYR A 93 44.54 -7.90 9.61
N PHE A 94 44.50 -8.57 10.75
CA PHE A 94 43.42 -9.47 11.13
C PHE A 94 43.15 -9.39 12.64
N PHE A 95 41.90 -9.08 12.98
CA PHE A 95 41.39 -9.05 14.33
C PHE A 95 40.24 -10.05 14.48
N ALA A 96 40.23 -10.77 15.60
CA ALA A 96 39.07 -11.49 16.11
C ALA A 96 38.74 -10.94 17.50
N THR A 97 37.50 -10.50 17.71
CA THR A 97 37.08 -9.68 18.88
C THR A 97 35.84 -10.28 19.54
N LEU A 98 35.82 -10.29 20.88
CA LEU A 98 34.64 -10.67 21.67
C LEU A 98 33.66 -9.51 21.92
N ASP A 99 34.07 -8.27 21.59
CA ASP A 99 33.25 -7.08 21.66
C ASP A 99 33.29 -6.33 20.32
N SER A 100 32.54 -6.84 19.35
CA SER A 100 32.57 -6.34 17.97
C SER A 100 31.96 -4.94 17.80
N LEU A 101 31.06 -4.50 18.70
CA LEU A 101 30.44 -3.18 18.62
C LEU A 101 31.33 -2.08 19.19
N ASN A 102 32.13 -2.38 20.22
CA ASN A 102 33.13 -1.45 20.73
C ASN A 102 34.53 -1.68 20.14
N PHE A 103 34.71 -2.76 19.39
CA PHE A 103 35.96 -3.22 18.81
C PHE A 103 37.08 -3.33 19.85
N GLY A 104 36.86 -4.21 20.83
CA GLY A 104 37.78 -4.49 21.93
C GLY A 104 37.82 -5.98 22.29
N ASP A 105 38.48 -6.34 23.39
CA ASP A 105 38.60 -7.74 23.86
C ASP A 105 39.03 -8.73 22.75
N PHE A 106 40.27 -8.57 22.28
CA PHE A 106 40.79 -9.29 21.12
C PHE A 106 41.29 -10.68 21.49
N VAL A 107 40.77 -11.69 20.78
CA VAL A 107 41.26 -13.07 20.78
C VAL A 107 42.46 -13.23 19.86
N THR A 108 42.54 -12.41 18.81
CA THR A 108 43.60 -12.48 17.81
C THR A 108 43.89 -11.08 17.29
N GLU A 109 45.18 -10.75 17.23
CA GLU A 109 45.70 -9.52 16.63
C GLU A 109 46.93 -9.88 15.79
N LYS A 110 46.78 -9.85 14.46
CA LYS A 110 47.84 -10.22 13.54
C LYS A 110 48.06 -9.16 12.48
N ARG A 111 49.32 -8.98 12.08
CA ARG A 111 49.77 -8.12 10.98
C ARG A 111 50.53 -8.94 9.95
N ILE A 112 50.38 -8.60 8.68
CA ILE A 112 51.21 -9.19 7.61
C ILE A 112 52.50 -8.40 7.52
N GLU A 113 53.64 -9.09 7.70
CA GLU A 113 54.98 -8.55 7.43
C GLU A 113 55.80 -9.59 6.66
N ASN A 114 56.41 -9.19 5.55
CA ASN A 114 57.16 -10.07 4.64
C ASN A 114 56.37 -11.32 4.19
N GLY A 115 55.07 -11.13 3.90
CA GLY A 115 54.19 -12.20 3.43
C GLY A 115 53.78 -13.24 4.49
N LYS A 116 53.95 -12.95 5.79
CA LYS A 116 53.56 -13.85 6.89
C LYS A 116 52.75 -13.13 7.96
N TRP A 117 51.89 -13.86 8.66
CA TRP A 117 51.22 -13.36 9.84
C TRP A 117 52.18 -13.30 11.03
N ASN A 118 52.25 -12.14 11.66
CA ASN A 118 52.97 -11.93 12.91
C ASN A 118 51.98 -11.43 13.97
N ASP A 119 52.03 -12.02 15.16
CA ASP A 119 51.26 -11.51 16.31
C ASP A 119 51.78 -10.13 16.69
N CYS A 120 50.88 -9.16 16.85
CA CYS A 120 51.24 -7.77 17.09
C CYS A 120 50.19 -7.12 17.99
N ASN A 121 50.64 -6.31 18.96
CA ASN A 121 49.76 -5.46 19.73
C ASN A 121 49.64 -4.10 19.02
N PHE A 122 48.47 -3.80 18.48
CA PHE A 122 48.28 -2.57 17.72
C PHE A 122 48.18 -1.35 18.66
N PRO A 123 48.83 -0.22 18.35
CA PRO A 123 48.61 1.01 19.10
C PRO A 123 47.15 1.46 19.03
N GLN A 124 46.59 1.98 20.12
CA GLN A 124 45.17 2.40 20.18
C GLN A 124 44.76 3.37 19.06
N LYS A 125 45.66 4.26 18.64
CA LYS A 125 45.42 5.19 17.53
C LYS A 125 45.18 4.45 16.20
N GLU A 126 45.88 3.35 15.99
CA GLU A 126 45.73 2.52 14.80
C GLU A 126 44.45 1.69 14.88
N ILE A 127 44.17 1.07 16.04
CA ILE A 127 42.90 0.37 16.32
C ILE A 127 41.71 1.28 16.04
N ASN A 128 41.71 2.52 16.53
CA ASN A 128 40.64 3.50 16.28
C ASN A 128 40.49 3.83 14.78
N THR A 129 41.60 3.84 14.03
CA THR A 129 41.58 4.11 12.59
C THR A 129 40.98 2.93 11.81
N ILE A 130 41.38 1.71 12.18
CA ILE A 130 40.85 0.46 11.63
C ILE A 130 39.35 0.36 11.90
N TRP A 131 38.94 0.61 13.15
CA TRP A 131 37.54 0.58 13.54
C TRP A 131 36.71 1.60 12.77
N LYS A 132 37.20 2.83 12.60
CA LYS A 132 36.50 3.87 11.82
C LYS A 132 36.29 3.45 10.35
N GLU A 133 37.26 2.74 9.74
CA GLU A 133 37.09 2.19 8.39
C GLU A 133 36.07 1.04 8.38
N ALA A 134 36.21 0.07 9.28
CA ALA A 134 35.32 -1.10 9.37
C ALA A 134 33.87 -0.67 9.64
N ARG A 135 33.68 0.27 10.57
CA ARG A 135 32.38 0.84 10.92
C ARG A 135 31.69 1.48 9.72
N LYS A 136 32.37 2.39 9.03
CA LYS A 136 31.83 3.04 7.83
C LYS A 136 31.49 2.06 6.70
N ARG A 137 32.29 1.00 6.52
CA ARG A 137 32.10 0.05 5.41
C ARG A 137 31.02 -0.99 5.70
N PHE A 138 30.88 -1.39 6.96
CA PHE A 138 30.12 -2.56 7.39
C PHE A 138 29.28 -2.32 8.64
N PHE A 139 29.86 -1.97 9.79
CA PHE A 139 29.09 -1.97 11.05
C PHE A 139 27.97 -0.91 11.11
N ASP A 140 28.16 0.27 10.52
CA ASP A 140 27.10 1.30 10.42
C ASP A 140 25.87 0.83 9.61
N LYS A 141 26.03 -0.21 8.76
CA LYS A 141 24.95 -0.74 7.93
C LYS A 141 24.17 -1.85 8.61
N ILE A 142 24.66 -2.36 9.75
CA ILE A 142 24.09 -3.54 10.42
C ILE A 142 23.53 -3.24 11.81
N GLU A 143 23.79 -2.05 12.35
CA GLU A 143 23.40 -1.63 13.72
C GLU A 143 21.87 -1.72 13.95
N GLU A 144 21.06 -1.60 12.89
CA GLU A 144 19.59 -1.61 12.94
C GLU A 144 18.94 -2.79 12.18
N VAL A 145 19.73 -3.79 11.76
CA VAL A 145 19.21 -4.92 10.97
C VAL A 145 18.45 -5.89 11.89
N SER A 146 17.13 -5.94 11.74
CA SER A 146 16.26 -6.91 12.42
C SER A 146 15.97 -8.14 11.56
N ASP A 147 15.97 -8.01 10.23
CA ASP A 147 15.79 -9.10 9.27
C ASP A 147 17.09 -9.39 8.49
N TYR A 148 17.89 -10.28 9.06
CA TYR A 148 19.18 -10.71 8.52
C TYR A 148 19.08 -11.41 7.15
N ALA A 149 17.98 -12.12 6.87
CA ALA A 149 17.81 -12.83 5.60
C ALA A 149 17.53 -11.85 4.46
N THR A 150 16.65 -10.87 4.71
CA THR A 150 16.40 -9.78 3.76
C THR A 150 17.66 -8.95 3.51
N PHE A 151 18.37 -8.57 4.58
CA PHE A 151 19.63 -7.85 4.46
C PHE A 151 20.65 -8.62 3.61
N PHE A 152 20.81 -9.93 3.83
CA PHE A 152 21.70 -10.76 3.03
C PHE A 152 21.34 -10.75 1.53
N ASN A 153 20.05 -10.90 1.22
CA ASN A 153 19.57 -10.90 -0.17
C ASN A 153 19.80 -9.56 -0.88
N GLU A 154 19.63 -8.44 -0.19
CA GLU A 154 19.88 -7.11 -0.71
C GLU A 154 21.38 -6.80 -0.87
N ASN A 155 22.21 -7.40 -0.01
CA ASN A 155 23.64 -7.13 0.07
C ASN A 155 24.50 -8.29 -0.46
N LYS A 156 24.01 -9.11 -1.41
CA LYS A 156 24.82 -10.18 -2.04
C LYS A 156 26.19 -9.69 -2.53
N THR A 157 26.32 -8.43 -2.92
CA THR A 157 27.60 -7.82 -3.34
C THR A 157 28.69 -7.80 -2.25
N PHE A 158 28.34 -8.00 -0.98
CA PHE A 158 29.29 -8.12 0.13
C PHE A 158 30.09 -9.42 0.06
N ILE A 159 29.62 -10.42 -0.68
CA ILE A 159 30.22 -11.75 -0.75
C ILE A 159 30.83 -11.96 -2.14
N ALA A 160 32.02 -12.57 -2.18
CA ALA A 160 32.67 -12.93 -3.43
C ALA A 160 31.81 -13.89 -4.25
N LYS A 161 31.81 -13.71 -5.57
CA LYS A 161 30.96 -14.46 -6.50
C LYS A 161 31.19 -15.97 -6.40
N GLU A 162 32.44 -16.38 -6.20
CA GLU A 162 32.83 -17.78 -6.05
C GLU A 162 32.17 -18.42 -4.82
N ILE A 163 32.16 -17.75 -3.67
CA ILE A 163 31.45 -18.21 -2.45
C ILE A 163 29.95 -18.30 -2.71
N LEU A 164 29.36 -17.25 -3.30
CA LEU A 164 27.92 -17.22 -3.60
C LEU A 164 27.51 -18.39 -4.51
N ASN A 165 28.28 -18.72 -5.53
CA ASN A 165 27.98 -19.85 -6.41
C ASN A 165 27.91 -21.18 -5.62
N HIS A 166 28.85 -21.41 -4.70
CA HIS A 166 28.83 -22.60 -3.84
C HIS A 166 27.65 -22.58 -2.85
N PHE A 167 27.36 -21.43 -2.25
CA PHE A 167 26.23 -21.24 -1.35
C PHE A 167 24.90 -21.58 -2.03
N GLU A 168 24.68 -21.10 -3.26
CA GLU A 168 23.46 -21.37 -4.02
C GLU A 168 23.31 -22.87 -4.34
N ILE A 169 24.40 -23.58 -4.64
CA ILE A 169 24.39 -25.04 -4.85
C ILE A 169 24.00 -25.79 -3.56
N ILE A 170 24.57 -25.41 -2.41
CA ILE A 170 24.28 -26.05 -1.12
C ILE A 170 22.82 -25.78 -0.74
N ARG A 171 22.38 -24.52 -0.86
CA ARG A 171 21.00 -24.09 -0.62
C ARG A 171 20.00 -24.89 -1.44
N GLU A 172 20.28 -25.07 -2.72
CA GLU A 172 19.40 -25.81 -3.61
C GLU A 172 19.33 -27.30 -3.27
N LYS A 173 20.47 -27.93 -2.92
CA LYS A 173 20.48 -29.32 -2.44
C LYS A 173 19.67 -29.50 -1.16
N ALA A 174 19.80 -28.60 -0.20
CA ALA A 174 19.05 -28.63 1.06
C ALA A 174 17.55 -28.40 0.84
N ARG A 175 17.18 -27.48 -0.05
CA ARG A 175 15.80 -27.25 -0.49
C ARG A 175 15.22 -28.53 -1.11
N ILE A 176 15.87 -29.11 -2.11
CA ILE A 176 15.42 -30.35 -2.77
C ILE A 176 15.24 -31.48 -1.74
N LYS A 177 16.18 -31.64 -0.80
CA LYS A 177 16.07 -32.65 0.26
C LYS A 177 14.84 -32.40 1.15
N THR A 178 14.67 -31.16 1.60
CA THR A 178 13.52 -30.75 2.44
C THR A 178 12.21 -30.98 1.70
N VAL A 179 12.13 -30.57 0.44
CA VAL A 179 10.98 -30.79 -0.43
C VAL A 179 10.69 -32.29 -0.57
N LYS A 180 11.67 -33.13 -0.89
CA LYS A 180 11.46 -34.59 -1.00
C LYS A 180 10.96 -35.23 0.30
N GLU A 181 11.46 -34.81 1.45
CA GLU A 181 11.07 -35.34 2.76
C GLU A 181 9.73 -34.79 3.26
N ALA A 182 9.38 -33.56 2.87
CA ALA A 182 8.21 -32.84 3.38
C ALA A 182 7.00 -32.97 2.46
N LEU A 183 7.16 -33.01 1.12
CA LEU A 183 6.05 -33.15 0.15
C LEU A 183 5.03 -34.24 0.53
N PRO A 184 5.42 -35.44 0.99
CA PRO A 184 4.46 -36.48 1.39
C PRO A 184 3.62 -36.12 2.64
N LYS A 185 4.04 -35.12 3.42
CA LYS A 185 3.38 -34.64 4.64
C LYS A 185 2.49 -33.42 4.39
N ALA A 186 2.58 -32.80 3.20
CA ALA A 186 1.78 -31.64 2.82
C ALA A 186 0.29 -32.00 2.80
N ASN A 187 -0.55 -31.07 3.25
CA ASN A 187 -2.01 -31.15 3.15
C ASN A 187 -2.58 -29.73 3.01
N SER A 188 -3.88 -29.58 2.73
CA SER A 188 -4.51 -28.26 2.56
C SER A 188 -4.44 -27.35 3.78
N LEU A 189 -4.29 -27.90 4.99
CA LEU A 189 -4.17 -27.12 6.23
C LEU A 189 -2.71 -26.75 6.54
N ASN A 190 -1.77 -27.55 6.04
CA ASN A 190 -0.33 -27.36 6.20
C ASN A 190 0.35 -27.45 4.83
N PRO A 191 0.11 -26.46 3.95
CA PRO A 191 0.77 -26.44 2.65
C PRO A 191 2.25 -26.17 2.84
N ILE A 192 3.06 -26.72 1.94
CA ILE A 192 4.50 -26.52 1.93
C ILE A 192 4.81 -25.43 0.93
N GLN A 193 5.45 -24.36 1.41
CA GLN A 193 6.01 -23.35 0.53
C GLN A 193 7.24 -23.93 -0.18
N ILE A 194 7.14 -24.13 -1.50
CA ILE A 194 8.23 -24.65 -2.32
C ILE A 194 9.20 -23.52 -2.68
N PHE A 195 8.64 -22.35 -3.02
CA PHE A 195 9.33 -21.09 -3.29
C PHE A 195 8.48 -19.91 -2.79
N LYS A 196 9.05 -18.71 -2.70
CA LYS A 196 8.27 -17.52 -2.24
C LYS A 196 7.02 -17.33 -3.11
N GLY A 197 5.85 -17.36 -2.49
CA GLY A 197 4.55 -17.25 -3.17
C GLY A 197 4.05 -18.54 -3.85
N TYR A 198 4.80 -19.64 -3.83
CA TYR A 198 4.42 -20.91 -4.47
C TYR A 198 4.35 -22.05 -3.46
N PHE A 199 3.22 -22.75 -3.46
CA PHE A 199 2.85 -23.69 -2.41
C PHE A 199 2.35 -25.01 -3.00
N TYR A 200 2.53 -26.08 -2.23
CA TYR A 200 1.97 -27.39 -2.52
C TYR A 200 1.18 -27.90 -1.31
N ASN A 201 -0.07 -28.29 -1.53
CA ASN A 201 -0.98 -28.72 -0.47
C ASN A 201 -1.14 -30.25 -0.39
N GLY A 202 -0.25 -31.04 -0.98
CA GLY A 202 -0.39 -32.50 -1.05
C GLY A 202 -1.17 -33.00 -2.26
N THR A 203 -1.87 -32.13 -2.99
CA THR A 203 -2.64 -32.50 -4.19
C THR A 203 -2.29 -31.62 -5.39
N GLN A 204 -2.26 -30.30 -5.21
CA GLN A 204 -2.08 -29.30 -6.25
C GLN A 204 -0.92 -28.36 -5.91
N PHE A 205 -0.22 -27.93 -6.96
CA PHE A 205 0.76 -26.85 -6.90
C PHE A 205 0.09 -25.53 -7.28
N TYR A 206 0.30 -24.49 -6.49
CA TYR A 206 -0.38 -23.21 -6.71
C TYR A 206 0.49 -22.01 -6.33
N TYR A 207 0.20 -20.88 -6.97
CA TYR A 207 0.69 -19.55 -6.61
C TYR A 207 -0.34 -18.84 -5.73
N CYS A 208 0.14 -18.18 -4.69
CA CYS A 208 -0.64 -17.28 -3.83
C CYS A 208 0.20 -16.03 -3.55
N ASP A 209 -0.33 -14.86 -3.93
CA ASP A 209 0.31 -13.57 -3.68
C ASP A 209 0.01 -12.99 -2.29
N GLY A 210 -0.80 -13.71 -1.51
CA GLY A 210 -1.26 -13.35 -0.17
C GLY A 210 -2.25 -12.20 -0.11
N ASN A 211 -2.70 -11.63 -1.23
CA ASN A 211 -3.63 -10.50 -1.25
C ASN A 211 -5.04 -10.90 -1.67
N SER A 212 -5.19 -11.84 -2.61
CA SER A 212 -6.51 -12.43 -2.96
C SER A 212 -6.45 -13.47 -4.07
N LYS A 213 -5.28 -13.72 -4.67
CA LYS A 213 -5.22 -14.49 -5.90
C LYS A 213 -4.53 -15.82 -5.70
N ILE A 214 -5.27 -16.87 -6.03
CA ILE A 214 -4.78 -18.25 -6.06
C ILE A 214 -4.81 -18.73 -7.51
N THR A 215 -3.68 -19.25 -8.00
CA THR A 215 -3.60 -19.85 -9.33
C THR A 215 -3.01 -21.24 -9.23
N PHE A 216 -3.77 -22.24 -9.67
CA PHE A 216 -3.32 -23.62 -9.74
C PHE A 216 -2.51 -23.85 -11.01
N PHE A 217 -1.48 -24.68 -10.89
CA PHE A 217 -0.71 -25.15 -12.03
C PHE A 217 -0.85 -26.67 -12.15
N GLU A 218 -1.22 -27.10 -13.34
CA GLU A 218 -1.32 -28.52 -13.68
C GLU A 218 -0.04 -29.00 -14.38
N ASN A 219 0.24 -30.29 -14.25
CA ASN A 219 1.34 -30.97 -14.96
C ASN A 219 2.76 -30.42 -14.67
N ILE A 220 2.95 -29.75 -13.54
CA ILE A 220 4.27 -29.27 -13.10
C ILE A 220 5.00 -30.35 -12.32
N GLN A 221 6.20 -30.72 -12.77
CA GLN A 221 7.04 -31.66 -12.04
C GLN A 221 7.76 -30.97 -10.89
N LEU A 222 7.20 -31.07 -9.69
CA LEU A 222 7.73 -30.42 -8.48
C LEU A 222 9.17 -30.80 -8.13
N GLN A 223 9.63 -31.99 -8.54
CA GLN A 223 10.97 -32.48 -8.26
C GLN A 223 12.05 -31.82 -9.12
N ASP A 224 11.65 -31.36 -10.32
CA ASP A 224 12.54 -30.73 -11.30
C ASP A 224 12.37 -29.20 -11.31
N LEU A 225 11.58 -28.67 -10.37
CA LEU A 225 11.28 -27.26 -10.26
C LEU A 225 12.48 -26.47 -9.71
N GLU A 226 13.00 -25.56 -10.50
CA GLU A 226 14.16 -24.71 -10.22
C GLU A 226 13.77 -23.22 -10.21
N GLU A 227 14.45 -22.43 -9.37
CA GLU A 227 14.31 -20.96 -9.35
C GLU A 227 15.28 -20.30 -10.34
N THR A 228 14.81 -19.27 -11.03
CA THR A 228 15.55 -18.51 -12.04
C THR A 228 15.43 -17.01 -11.76
N SER A 229 16.17 -16.17 -12.49
CA SER A 229 16.09 -14.70 -12.36
C SER A 229 14.76 -14.09 -12.81
N TYR A 230 13.88 -14.90 -13.40
CA TYR A 230 12.58 -14.47 -13.92
C TYR A 230 11.39 -15.15 -13.24
N GLY A 231 11.58 -16.26 -12.53
CA GLY A 231 10.51 -17.05 -11.93
C GLY A 231 10.96 -18.49 -11.70
N LEU A 232 10.10 -19.47 -11.96
CA LEU A 232 10.38 -20.90 -11.81
C LEU A 232 10.39 -21.62 -13.15
N THR A 233 11.01 -22.79 -13.20
CA THR A 233 11.00 -23.67 -14.36
C THR A 233 11.05 -25.13 -13.94
N ASP A 234 10.36 -26.02 -14.66
CA ASP A 234 10.48 -27.48 -14.51
C ASP A 234 11.24 -28.16 -15.67
N GLY A 235 11.86 -27.36 -16.55
CA GLY A 235 12.54 -27.83 -17.75
C GLY A 235 11.68 -27.79 -19.01
N THR A 236 10.36 -27.72 -18.87
CA THR A 236 9.37 -27.65 -19.97
C THR A 236 8.46 -26.42 -19.89
N HIS A 237 8.18 -25.96 -18.68
CA HIS A 237 7.36 -24.81 -18.37
C HIS A 237 8.21 -23.73 -17.70
N VAL A 238 7.86 -22.48 -17.97
CA VAL A 238 8.34 -21.30 -17.25
C VAL A 238 7.16 -20.69 -16.51
N ILE A 239 7.31 -20.50 -15.20
CA ILE A 239 6.26 -19.98 -14.31
C ILE A 239 6.71 -18.64 -13.76
N ILE A 240 5.93 -17.58 -13.96
CA ILE A 240 6.26 -16.22 -13.52
C ILE A 240 5.02 -15.61 -12.86
N GLY A 241 5.09 -15.48 -11.54
CA GLY A 241 3.96 -15.13 -10.70
C GLY A 241 2.84 -16.15 -10.89
N GLU A 242 1.69 -15.66 -11.32
CA GLU A 242 0.49 -16.46 -11.56
C GLU A 242 0.42 -17.12 -12.94
N LYS A 243 1.36 -16.85 -13.85
CA LYS A 243 1.28 -17.30 -15.25
C LYS A 243 2.27 -18.42 -15.54
N VAL A 244 1.84 -19.37 -16.38
CA VAL A 244 2.66 -20.46 -16.91
C VAL A 244 2.78 -20.33 -18.42
N ILE A 245 4.00 -20.49 -18.93
CA ILE A 245 4.33 -20.47 -20.35
C ILE A 245 5.00 -21.80 -20.69
N ASN A 246 4.50 -22.47 -21.72
CA ASN A 246 5.16 -23.68 -22.25
C ASN A 246 6.33 -23.26 -23.13
N ALA A 247 7.55 -23.29 -22.59
CA ALA A 247 8.75 -22.84 -23.28
C ALA A 247 9.98 -23.55 -22.75
N ASN A 248 10.93 -23.81 -23.65
CA ASN A 248 12.23 -24.34 -23.26
C ASN A 248 13.02 -23.27 -22.45
N PRO A 249 13.30 -23.51 -21.15
CA PRO A 249 13.96 -22.54 -20.26
C PRO A 249 15.36 -22.16 -20.73
N LYS A 250 16.05 -23.04 -21.48
CA LYS A 250 17.39 -22.76 -22.04
C LYS A 250 17.35 -21.68 -23.12
N THR A 251 16.21 -21.50 -23.77
CA THR A 251 16.00 -20.47 -24.79
C THR A 251 15.22 -19.27 -24.27
N PHE A 252 14.59 -19.38 -23.10
CA PHE A 252 13.82 -18.33 -22.47
C PHE A 252 14.73 -17.21 -21.95
N LYS A 253 14.39 -15.96 -22.24
CA LYS A 253 15.17 -14.78 -21.83
C LYS A 253 14.25 -13.75 -21.20
N LYS A 254 14.66 -13.23 -20.04
CA LYS A 254 14.13 -11.99 -19.46
C LYS A 254 15.05 -10.84 -19.84
N PHE A 255 14.51 -9.88 -20.57
CA PHE A 255 15.16 -8.61 -20.81
C PHE A 255 14.61 -7.57 -19.85
N HIS A 256 15.45 -7.07 -18.94
CA HIS A 256 15.00 -6.14 -17.90
C HIS A 256 16.02 -5.02 -17.67
N LYS A 257 15.54 -3.77 -17.71
CA LYS A 257 16.24 -2.57 -17.22
C LYS A 257 15.25 -1.56 -16.68
N PHE A 258 15.46 -1.10 -15.44
CA PHE A 258 14.59 -0.13 -14.76
C PHE A 258 13.13 -0.60 -14.78
N TYR A 259 12.20 0.20 -15.32
CA TYR A 259 10.77 -0.11 -15.46
C TYR A 259 10.42 -0.80 -16.79
N THR A 260 11.40 -1.27 -17.59
CA THR A 260 11.13 -1.95 -18.86
C THR A 260 11.49 -3.42 -18.77
N THR A 261 10.49 -4.29 -18.91
CA THR A 261 10.64 -5.74 -18.88
C THR A 261 9.97 -6.39 -20.08
N PHE A 262 10.67 -7.33 -20.72
CA PHE A 262 10.12 -8.22 -21.74
C PHE A 262 10.60 -9.65 -21.48
N TYR A 263 9.78 -10.62 -21.89
CA TYR A 263 10.13 -12.03 -21.85
C TYR A 263 10.09 -12.61 -23.27
N VAL A 264 11.06 -13.43 -23.62
CA VAL A 264 11.23 -13.93 -25.00
C VAL A 264 11.46 -15.42 -24.97
N THR A 265 10.65 -16.16 -25.73
CA THR A 265 10.82 -17.59 -26.00
C THR A 265 11.54 -17.78 -27.34
N ALA A 266 11.63 -19.01 -27.86
CA ALA A 266 12.19 -19.25 -29.18
C ALA A 266 11.31 -18.68 -30.32
N THR A 267 10.02 -18.45 -30.07
CA THR A 267 9.02 -18.12 -31.08
C THR A 267 8.19 -16.89 -30.75
N GLU A 268 8.10 -16.49 -29.48
CA GLU A 268 7.17 -15.47 -29.00
C GLU A 268 7.86 -14.46 -28.08
N VAL A 269 7.24 -13.29 -27.96
CA VAL A 269 7.65 -12.21 -27.06
C VAL A 269 6.45 -11.81 -26.21
N TYR A 270 6.71 -11.52 -24.94
CA TYR A 270 5.71 -11.14 -23.96
C TYR A 270 6.08 -9.83 -23.28
N ASP A 271 5.06 -9.04 -22.92
CA ASP A 271 5.20 -7.83 -22.11
C ASP A 271 5.50 -8.13 -20.63
N GLU A 272 5.61 -7.10 -19.80
CA GLU A 272 5.90 -7.27 -18.37
C GLU A 272 4.78 -7.98 -17.60
N GLN A 273 3.53 -7.90 -18.08
CA GLN A 273 2.37 -8.63 -17.57
C GLN A 273 2.26 -10.04 -18.18
N LEU A 274 3.22 -10.46 -19.00
CA LEU A 274 3.26 -11.73 -19.72
C LEU A 274 2.07 -11.92 -20.68
N ASN A 275 1.63 -10.86 -21.33
CA ASN A 275 0.73 -10.95 -22.47
C ASN A 275 1.59 -11.05 -23.73
N GLU A 276 1.20 -11.95 -24.64
CA GLU A 276 1.88 -12.12 -25.92
C GLU A 276 1.79 -10.83 -26.74
N ILE A 277 2.94 -10.35 -27.20
CA ILE A 277 3.04 -9.23 -28.12
C ILE A 277 2.96 -9.79 -29.54
N LYS A 278 1.75 -9.77 -30.10
CA LYS A 278 1.49 -10.25 -31.46
C LYS A 278 2.43 -9.58 -32.48
N GLU A 279 2.86 -10.35 -33.47
CA GLU A 279 3.74 -9.94 -34.58
C GLU A 279 5.19 -9.59 -34.17
N ALA A 280 5.57 -9.85 -32.91
CA ALA A 280 6.96 -9.72 -32.50
C ALA A 280 7.83 -10.87 -33.00
N ASP A 281 8.98 -10.52 -33.57
CA ASP A 281 9.98 -11.48 -34.00
C ASP A 281 10.93 -11.80 -32.85
N ALA A 282 10.62 -12.87 -32.13
CA ALA A 282 11.42 -13.38 -31.02
C ALA A 282 12.89 -13.66 -31.39
N LYS A 283 13.20 -13.99 -32.65
CA LYS A 283 14.57 -14.32 -33.06
C LYS A 283 15.48 -13.10 -33.08
N THR A 284 14.95 -11.94 -33.46
CA THR A 284 15.70 -10.70 -33.60
C THR A 284 15.44 -9.72 -32.46
N PHE A 285 14.54 -10.07 -31.54
CA PHE A 285 14.18 -9.23 -30.40
C PHE A 285 15.37 -8.94 -29.48
N LYS A 286 15.48 -7.67 -29.09
CA LYS A 286 16.46 -7.17 -28.13
C LYS A 286 15.86 -6.03 -27.31
N LEU A 287 16.40 -5.84 -26.11
CA LEU A 287 16.19 -4.61 -25.35
C LEU A 287 17.22 -3.58 -25.81
N ALA A 288 16.76 -2.61 -26.59
CA ALA A 288 17.58 -1.52 -27.07
C ALA A 288 17.69 -0.41 -26.03
N THR A 289 18.74 0.41 -26.17
CA THR A 289 18.97 1.58 -25.31
C THR A 289 19.28 2.78 -26.18
N TYR A 290 18.52 3.86 -26.01
CA TYR A 290 18.81 5.15 -26.59
C TYR A 290 19.46 6.04 -25.52
N LYS A 291 20.72 6.42 -25.73
CA LYS A 291 21.45 7.29 -24.80
C LYS A 291 21.00 8.74 -25.02
N ARG A 292 20.59 9.40 -23.94
CA ARG A 292 20.31 10.84 -23.92
C ARG A 292 21.24 11.56 -22.96
N GLU A 293 21.22 12.88 -23.01
CA GLU A 293 22.03 13.74 -22.12
C GLU A 293 21.63 13.59 -20.64
N ILE A 294 20.34 13.39 -20.37
CA ILE A 294 19.79 13.42 -19.00
C ILE A 294 19.52 12.01 -18.47
N SER A 295 19.06 11.08 -19.32
CA SER A 295 18.81 9.68 -18.92
C SER A 295 18.65 8.76 -20.14
N ASN A 296 18.88 7.45 -19.95
CA ASN A 296 18.69 6.48 -21.03
C ASN A 296 17.21 6.12 -21.23
N VAL A 297 16.81 5.88 -22.47
CA VAL A 297 15.50 5.26 -22.79
C VAL A 297 15.73 3.79 -23.13
N TYR A 298 15.00 2.91 -22.46
CA TYR A 298 14.95 1.47 -22.73
C TYR A 298 13.64 1.14 -23.46
N TYR A 299 13.75 0.36 -24.54
CA TYR A 299 12.61 -0.05 -25.37
C TYR A 299 12.89 -1.42 -26.01
N GLY A 300 11.84 -2.16 -26.34
CA GLY A 300 11.97 -3.41 -27.09
C GLY A 300 12.11 -3.12 -28.58
N GLU A 301 12.89 -3.91 -29.29
CA GLU A 301 13.09 -3.76 -30.73
C GLU A 301 13.33 -5.13 -31.37
N ASP A 302 12.73 -5.40 -32.52
CA ASP A 302 13.05 -6.56 -33.37
C ASP A 302 13.38 -6.11 -34.80
N ALA A 303 13.41 -7.01 -35.79
CA ALA A 303 13.71 -6.66 -37.18
C ALA A 303 12.76 -5.58 -37.77
N ASN A 304 11.47 -5.62 -37.41
CA ASN A 304 10.41 -4.87 -38.08
C ASN A 304 9.77 -3.80 -37.20
N ASN A 305 9.85 -3.93 -35.88
CA ASN A 305 9.05 -3.18 -34.92
C ASN A 305 9.85 -2.62 -33.74
N ILE A 306 9.26 -1.62 -33.10
CA ILE A 306 9.67 -1.02 -31.83
C ILE A 306 8.52 -1.22 -30.83
N TYR A 307 8.86 -1.55 -29.59
CA TYR A 307 7.95 -1.81 -28.49
C TYR A 307 8.19 -0.79 -27.39
N PHE A 308 7.28 0.16 -27.25
CA PHE A 308 7.43 1.28 -26.34
C PHE A 308 6.10 1.59 -25.65
N LEU A 309 6.09 1.56 -24.32
CA LEU A 309 4.91 1.86 -23.47
C LEU A 309 3.62 1.15 -23.92
N GLY A 310 3.72 -0.17 -24.14
CA GLY A 310 2.59 -0.99 -24.55
C GLY A 310 2.15 -0.83 -26.02
N LYS A 311 2.89 -0.06 -26.83
CA LYS A 311 2.63 0.06 -28.28
C LYS A 311 3.67 -0.65 -29.12
N THR A 312 3.18 -1.38 -30.12
CA THR A 312 3.95 -1.92 -31.23
C THR A 312 3.94 -0.90 -32.37
N ILE A 313 5.14 -0.49 -32.81
CA ILE A 313 5.34 0.54 -33.82
C ILE A 313 6.22 -0.02 -34.95
N CYS A 314 5.66 -0.10 -36.16
CA CYS A 314 6.39 -0.55 -37.34
C CYS A 314 7.52 0.42 -37.71
N LYS A 315 8.75 -0.08 -37.83
CA LYS A 315 9.95 0.69 -38.19
C LYS A 315 9.87 1.27 -39.60
N GLU A 316 9.32 0.53 -40.55
CA GLU A 316 9.14 1.03 -41.92
C GLU A 316 8.20 2.24 -41.95
N ALA A 317 7.13 2.19 -41.16
CA ALA A 317 6.17 3.27 -41.00
C ALA A 317 6.71 4.45 -40.19
N LEU A 318 7.66 4.22 -39.27
CA LEU A 318 8.29 5.25 -38.45
C LEU A 318 9.45 5.95 -39.18
N GLY A 319 10.24 5.20 -39.96
CA GLY A 319 11.50 5.63 -40.53
C GLY A 319 12.65 5.62 -39.51
N THR A 320 13.74 6.33 -39.83
CA THR A 320 14.83 6.56 -38.85
C THR A 320 14.30 7.40 -37.69
N PHE A 321 14.68 7.08 -36.46
CA PHE A 321 14.06 7.68 -35.28
C PHE A 321 15.05 8.08 -34.19
N SER A 322 14.57 8.93 -33.28
CA SER A 322 15.25 9.39 -32.07
C SER A 322 14.25 9.56 -30.93
N PHE A 323 14.74 9.69 -29.70
CA PHE A 323 13.91 10.01 -28.53
C PHE A 323 14.27 11.40 -27.98
N SER A 324 13.26 12.17 -27.55
CA SER A 324 13.49 13.48 -26.91
C SER A 324 14.03 13.36 -25.48
N ASN A 325 14.63 14.45 -24.97
CA ASN A 325 15.08 14.58 -23.58
C ASN A 325 13.87 14.91 -22.68
N SER A 326 13.32 13.91 -21.97
CA SER A 326 12.34 14.09 -20.88
C SER A 326 12.64 13.11 -19.72
N LEU A 327 12.37 13.54 -18.49
CA LEU A 327 12.56 12.74 -17.28
C LEU A 327 11.44 11.71 -17.07
N PHE A 328 10.21 12.02 -17.48
CA PHE A 328 9.04 11.16 -17.31
C PHE A 328 8.77 10.36 -18.59
N TYR A 329 8.40 9.08 -18.44
CA TYR A 329 8.38 8.11 -19.54
C TYR A 329 7.25 8.35 -20.54
N ASP A 330 6.07 8.71 -20.06
CA ASP A 330 4.89 9.07 -20.85
C ASP A 330 5.02 10.44 -21.54
N GLU A 331 6.04 11.21 -21.19
CA GLU A 331 6.38 12.51 -21.79
C GLU A 331 7.51 12.44 -22.83
N ILE A 332 8.01 11.24 -23.13
CA ILE A 332 9.06 11.03 -24.12
C ILE A 332 8.43 11.08 -25.52
N LEU A 333 9.00 11.92 -26.39
CA LEU A 333 8.67 11.92 -27.82
C LEU A 333 9.54 10.89 -28.54
N LEU A 334 8.91 9.98 -29.25
CA LEU A 334 9.54 9.13 -30.27
C LEU A 334 9.38 9.83 -31.62
N ILE A 335 10.49 10.38 -32.13
CA ILE A 335 10.52 11.21 -33.33
C ILE A 335 11.08 10.38 -34.48
N GLY A 336 10.21 9.87 -35.35
CA GLY A 336 10.59 9.22 -36.60
C GLY A 336 10.58 10.18 -37.78
N THR A 337 11.23 9.83 -38.90
CA THR A 337 11.18 10.64 -40.13
C THR A 337 9.83 10.61 -40.85
N LYS A 338 8.93 9.68 -40.49
CA LYS A 338 7.59 9.56 -41.08
C LYS A 338 6.44 9.76 -40.08
N LYS A 339 6.67 9.47 -38.79
CA LYS A 339 5.66 9.58 -37.72
C LYS A 339 6.28 10.03 -36.40
N ILE A 340 5.50 10.68 -35.55
CA ILE A 340 5.91 11.11 -34.21
C ILE A 340 4.90 10.59 -33.18
N TYR A 341 5.39 10.10 -32.06
CA TYR A 341 4.57 9.66 -30.93
C TYR A 341 4.95 10.40 -29.66
N LEU A 342 3.97 10.73 -28.81
CA LEU A 342 4.18 11.13 -27.42
C LEU A 342 3.70 9.99 -26.51
N GLY A 343 4.64 9.34 -25.83
CA GLY A 343 4.34 8.10 -25.12
C GLY A 343 3.76 7.04 -26.08
N ALA A 344 2.51 6.64 -25.84
CA ALA A 344 1.76 5.68 -26.66
C ALA A 344 0.86 6.33 -27.75
N THR A 345 0.79 7.67 -27.80
CA THR A 345 -0.15 8.42 -28.66
C THR A 345 0.53 8.87 -29.96
N LEU A 346 -0.07 8.53 -31.10
CA LEU A 346 0.37 8.98 -32.42
C LEU A 346 -0.07 10.43 -32.67
N LEU A 347 0.85 11.28 -33.13
CA LEU A 347 0.63 12.70 -33.40
C LEU A 347 0.47 12.93 -34.91
N ASP A 348 -0.61 12.42 -35.49
CA ASP A 348 -0.85 12.46 -36.95
C ASP A 348 -0.98 13.89 -37.52
N GLU A 349 -1.26 14.88 -36.68
CA GLU A 349 -1.35 16.28 -37.07
C GLU A 349 0.01 16.92 -37.38
N ILE A 350 1.12 16.29 -37.00
CA ILE A 350 2.48 16.83 -37.16
C ILE A 350 3.16 16.18 -38.37
N ASP A 351 3.68 17.02 -39.26
CA ASP A 351 4.49 16.56 -40.37
C ASP A 351 5.89 16.15 -39.89
N ALA A 352 6.05 14.86 -39.62
CA ALA A 352 7.28 14.29 -39.11
C ALA A 352 8.54 14.58 -39.98
N PRO A 353 8.50 14.55 -41.33
CA PRO A 353 9.67 14.83 -42.16
C PRO A 353 10.27 16.22 -41.97
N THR A 354 9.44 17.20 -41.61
CA THR A 354 9.85 18.60 -41.43
C THR A 354 9.84 19.04 -39.98
N TYR A 355 9.65 18.10 -39.04
CA TYR A 355 9.58 18.41 -37.62
C TYR A 355 10.94 18.87 -37.08
N GLU A 356 10.90 20.01 -36.41
CA GLU A 356 12.01 20.59 -35.68
C GLU A 356 11.56 20.92 -34.25
N LYS A 357 12.30 20.42 -33.26
CA LYS A 357 12.10 20.84 -31.88
C LYS A 357 12.72 22.22 -31.69
N LEU A 358 11.91 23.19 -31.33
CA LEU A 358 12.35 24.56 -31.09
C LEU A 358 12.66 24.76 -29.60
N ARG A 359 13.63 25.64 -29.33
CA ARG A 359 13.88 26.13 -27.97
C ARG A 359 12.90 27.25 -27.67
N LEU A 360 12.33 27.23 -26.47
CA LEU A 360 11.53 28.34 -25.97
C LEU A 360 12.45 29.53 -25.65
N GLU A 361 12.21 30.66 -26.30
CA GLU A 361 12.94 31.90 -26.03
C GLU A 361 12.29 32.71 -24.90
N ASN A 362 10.97 32.60 -24.75
CA ASN A 362 10.24 33.28 -23.69
C ASN A 362 10.43 32.61 -22.31
N THR A 363 11.13 33.29 -21.40
CA THR A 363 11.40 32.79 -20.04
C THR A 363 10.14 32.57 -19.22
N ALA A 364 9.04 33.30 -19.47
CA ALA A 364 7.77 33.07 -18.78
C ALA A 364 7.16 31.72 -19.14
N ILE A 365 7.31 31.27 -20.40
CA ILE A 365 6.90 29.93 -20.84
C ILE A 365 7.84 28.87 -20.25
N TYR A 366 9.14 29.18 -20.17
CA TYR A 366 10.11 28.30 -19.51
C TYR A 366 9.83 28.13 -18.01
N ASP A 367 9.38 29.19 -17.32
CA ASP A 367 9.00 29.18 -15.91
C ASP A 367 7.69 28.41 -15.68
N ILE A 368 6.74 28.44 -16.63
CA ILE A 368 5.56 27.54 -16.62
C ILE A 368 6.00 26.07 -16.64
N GLY A 369 7.08 25.74 -17.35
CA GLY A 369 7.64 24.38 -17.41
C GLY A 369 8.50 23.98 -16.22
N LYS A 370 9.02 24.94 -15.44
CA LYS A 370 9.89 24.71 -14.27
C LYS A 370 9.17 24.82 -12.92
N ASN A 371 8.20 25.71 -12.78
CA ASN A 371 7.50 25.98 -11.53
C ASN A 371 6.24 25.12 -11.43
N THR A 372 6.43 23.88 -10.99
CA THR A 372 5.36 23.09 -10.38
C THR A 372 5.62 22.81 -8.91
N ILE A 373 6.21 23.80 -8.24
CA ILE A 373 6.38 23.81 -6.78
C ILE A 373 6.17 25.24 -6.28
N ALA A 374 5.23 25.35 -5.33
CA ALA A 374 5.05 26.44 -4.36
C ALA A 374 4.41 27.76 -4.83
N GLU A 375 3.08 27.77 -4.96
CA GLU A 375 2.28 28.73 -4.18
C GLU A 375 1.10 27.98 -3.55
N SER A 376 0.98 28.09 -2.23
CA SER A 376 0.12 27.31 -1.36
C SER A 376 -1.36 27.71 -1.47
N THR A 377 -2.23 26.73 -1.18
CA THR A 377 -3.66 26.85 -0.79
C THR A 377 -4.80 26.75 -1.82
N THR A 378 -4.57 26.52 -3.11
CA THR A 378 -5.70 26.28 -4.06
C THR A 378 -5.47 25.11 -5.02
N TYR A 379 -6.56 24.56 -5.58
CA TYR A 379 -6.60 23.50 -6.60
C TYR A 379 -5.63 23.70 -7.77
N ALA A 380 -5.21 24.95 -8.02
CA ALA A 380 -4.25 25.35 -9.04
C ALA A 380 -2.80 24.89 -8.76
N SER A 381 -2.42 24.57 -7.53
CA SER A 381 -1.03 24.22 -7.18
C SER A 381 -0.61 22.82 -7.63
N ASN A 382 -1.56 21.92 -7.89
CA ASN A 382 -1.33 20.55 -8.39
C ASN A 382 -1.36 20.45 -9.93
N MET A 383 -1.42 21.60 -10.63
CA MET A 383 -1.57 21.67 -12.08
C MET A 383 -0.20 21.62 -12.78
N LYS A 384 0.26 20.42 -13.16
CA LYS A 384 1.37 20.26 -14.12
C LYS A 384 0.80 20.19 -15.53
N ALA A 385 1.21 21.07 -16.43
CA ALA A 385 0.94 20.92 -17.87
C ALA A 385 2.24 20.48 -18.55
N TYR A 386 2.16 19.41 -19.35
CA TYR A 386 3.25 19.10 -20.27
C TYR A 386 3.08 19.95 -21.52
N PHE A 387 4.15 20.61 -21.93
CA PHE A 387 4.20 21.19 -23.26
C PHE A 387 5.59 21.09 -23.90
N SER A 388 5.60 20.97 -25.22
CA SER A 388 6.83 20.99 -26.03
C SER A 388 6.61 21.85 -27.27
N PHE A 389 7.51 22.79 -27.50
CA PHE A 389 7.45 23.66 -28.67
C PHE A 389 8.19 23.05 -29.85
N GLY A 390 7.60 23.16 -31.03
CA GLY A 390 8.17 22.66 -32.27
C GLY A 390 7.64 23.40 -33.48
N LYS A 391 8.13 23.01 -34.65
CA LYS A 391 7.69 23.50 -35.94
C LYS A 391 7.70 22.36 -36.94
N ASP A 392 6.80 22.42 -37.91
CA ASP A 392 6.84 21.60 -39.11
C ASP A 392 6.51 22.46 -40.35
N LYS A 393 6.27 21.85 -41.50
CA LYS A 393 5.90 22.55 -42.75
C LYS A 393 4.65 23.43 -42.61
N ASN A 394 3.77 23.12 -41.66
CA ASN A 394 2.53 23.85 -41.41
C ASN A 394 2.75 25.01 -40.41
N GLY A 395 3.99 25.22 -39.94
CA GLY A 395 4.36 26.32 -39.06
C GLY A 395 4.64 25.89 -37.62
N PRO A 396 4.89 26.87 -36.72
CA PRO A 396 5.15 26.59 -35.31
C PRO A 396 3.90 26.01 -34.62
N PHE A 397 4.15 25.17 -33.62
CA PHE A 397 3.10 24.56 -32.81
C PHE A 397 3.61 24.22 -31.42
N VAL A 398 2.66 24.09 -30.49
CA VAL A 398 2.90 23.61 -29.14
C VAL A 398 2.16 22.30 -28.96
N LEU A 399 2.91 21.25 -28.63
CA LEU A 399 2.32 20.07 -28.00
C LEU A 399 1.86 20.49 -26.62
N PHE A 400 0.58 20.32 -26.33
CA PHE A 400 0.00 20.68 -25.05
C PHE A 400 -0.80 19.50 -24.52
N ARG A 401 -0.49 19.08 -23.29
CA ARG A 401 -1.27 18.09 -22.56
C ARG A 401 -1.82 18.75 -21.30
N PRO A 402 -3.14 18.96 -21.20
CA PRO A 402 -3.74 19.53 -20.00
C PRO A 402 -3.71 18.51 -18.85
N TYR A 403 -3.14 18.95 -17.72
CA TYR A 403 -3.09 18.30 -16.39
C TYR A 403 -2.29 17.01 -16.21
N ILE A 404 -1.41 16.99 -15.19
CA ILE A 404 -0.84 15.78 -14.57
C ILE A 404 -0.77 15.95 -13.04
N THR A 405 -1.66 15.28 -12.31
CA THR A 405 -1.31 14.39 -11.18
C THR A 405 -2.43 13.37 -10.96
N GLY A 406 -2.12 12.10 -11.19
CA GLY A 406 -2.60 10.94 -10.41
C GLY A 406 -4.07 10.51 -10.40
N ALA A 407 -5.06 11.32 -10.79
CA ALA A 407 -6.47 10.93 -10.67
C ALA A 407 -7.30 11.35 -11.88
N SER A 408 -7.88 10.35 -12.57
CA SER A 408 -8.78 10.49 -13.71
C SER A 408 -10.09 11.23 -13.41
N SER A 409 -10.38 11.55 -12.15
CA SER A 409 -11.68 12.00 -11.64
C SER A 409 -11.90 13.52 -11.56
N TYR A 410 -10.90 14.35 -11.89
CA TYR A 410 -10.96 15.80 -11.60
C TYR A 410 -10.80 16.69 -12.84
N PHE A 411 -11.56 16.41 -13.90
CA PHE A 411 -11.53 17.19 -15.14
C PHE A 411 -12.32 18.51 -15.00
N VAL A 412 -11.70 19.62 -15.40
CA VAL A 412 -12.37 20.93 -15.48
C VAL A 412 -12.76 21.20 -16.93
N THR A 413 -14.06 21.22 -17.22
CA THR A 413 -14.56 21.60 -18.55
C THR A 413 -14.18 23.06 -18.84
N THR A 414 -13.55 23.28 -19.99
CA THR A 414 -13.23 24.61 -20.51
C THR A 414 -13.89 24.80 -21.86
N SER A 415 -14.08 26.06 -22.25
CA SER A 415 -14.57 26.49 -23.56
C SER A 415 -13.69 26.02 -24.72
N PHE A 416 -12.47 25.57 -24.43
CA PHE A 416 -11.53 25.03 -25.41
C PHE A 416 -11.79 23.56 -25.77
N GLY A 417 -12.60 22.83 -24.99
CA GLY A 417 -13.09 21.50 -25.36
C GLY A 417 -12.09 20.34 -25.29
N PHE A 418 -10.89 20.53 -24.72
CA PHE A 418 -9.90 19.44 -24.57
C PHE A 418 -10.38 18.36 -23.61
N LYS A 419 -10.02 17.10 -23.84
CA LYS A 419 -10.27 15.99 -22.92
C LYS A 419 -9.13 15.84 -21.90
N ASN A 420 -9.43 15.21 -20.76
CA ASN A 420 -8.43 14.97 -19.71
C ASN A 420 -7.26 14.11 -20.24
N ASN A 421 -6.02 14.51 -19.95
CA ASN A 421 -4.78 13.86 -20.44
C ASN A 421 -4.65 13.74 -21.97
N GLU A 422 -5.47 14.46 -22.74
CA GLU A 422 -5.40 14.48 -24.20
C GLU A 422 -4.15 15.23 -24.66
N VAL A 423 -3.43 14.68 -25.63
CA VAL A 423 -2.32 15.40 -26.25
C VAL A 423 -2.88 16.20 -27.42
N VAL A 424 -2.75 17.52 -27.36
CA VAL A 424 -3.28 18.44 -28.35
C VAL A 424 -2.13 19.12 -29.08
N VAL A 425 -2.24 19.25 -30.41
CA VAL A 425 -1.30 19.99 -31.25
C VAL A 425 -1.86 21.39 -31.50
N LEU A 426 -1.38 22.38 -30.75
CA LEU A 426 -1.84 23.76 -30.90
C LEU A 426 -0.97 24.50 -31.92
N ARG A 427 -1.54 24.82 -33.10
CA ARG A 427 -0.89 25.62 -34.14
C ARG A 427 -0.81 27.11 -33.72
N LYS A 428 0.15 27.39 -32.84
CA LYS A 428 0.39 28.70 -32.22
C LYS A 428 1.88 28.96 -32.14
N ASN A 429 2.29 30.21 -32.33
CA ASN A 429 3.63 30.66 -31.94
C ASN A 429 3.72 30.86 -30.41
N GLU A 430 4.92 31.16 -29.89
CA GLU A 430 5.14 31.31 -28.44
C GLU A 430 4.22 32.35 -27.78
N ALA A 431 4.05 33.53 -28.39
CA ALA A 431 3.23 34.61 -27.83
C ALA A 431 1.74 34.25 -27.82
N GLU A 432 1.25 33.67 -28.91
CA GLU A 432 -0.14 33.19 -29.03
C GLU A 432 -0.44 32.05 -28.04
N PHE A 433 0.54 31.17 -27.81
CA PHE A 433 0.40 30.11 -26.81
C PHE A 433 0.36 30.69 -25.40
N LEU A 434 1.19 31.68 -25.07
CA LEU A 434 1.18 32.31 -23.76
C LEU A 434 -0.16 33.00 -23.48
N GLU A 435 -0.70 33.74 -24.45
CA GLU A 435 -2.03 34.37 -24.33
C GLU A 435 -3.14 33.31 -24.13
N PHE A 436 -3.09 32.25 -24.94
CA PHE A 436 -3.99 31.11 -24.79
C PHE A 436 -3.86 30.47 -23.41
N TYR A 437 -2.63 30.21 -22.94
CA TYR A 437 -2.38 29.52 -21.68
C TYR A 437 -2.83 30.35 -20.48
N GLU A 438 -2.65 31.67 -20.51
CA GLU A 438 -3.17 32.56 -19.48
C GLU A 438 -4.71 32.58 -19.45
N LYS A 439 -5.35 32.58 -20.62
CA LYS A 439 -6.82 32.47 -20.71
C LYS A 439 -7.30 31.10 -20.21
N TYR A 440 -6.62 30.03 -20.62
CA TYR A 440 -6.88 28.67 -20.19
C TYR A 440 -6.75 28.54 -18.66
N LYS A 441 -5.65 29.03 -18.08
CA LYS A 441 -5.41 29.02 -16.63
C LYS A 441 -6.49 29.80 -15.87
N LYS A 442 -6.92 30.96 -16.36
CA LYS A 442 -8.00 31.74 -15.76
C LYS A 442 -9.34 31.02 -15.82
N GLU A 443 -9.68 30.44 -16.96
CA GLU A 443 -10.94 29.71 -17.13
C GLU A 443 -10.97 28.46 -16.26
N VAL A 444 -9.87 27.72 -16.22
CA VAL A 444 -9.71 26.61 -15.28
C VAL A 444 -9.84 27.11 -13.86
N ALA A 445 -9.13 28.15 -13.42
CA ALA A 445 -9.24 28.65 -12.05
C ALA A 445 -10.67 29.09 -11.70
N ALA A 446 -11.43 29.61 -12.68
CA ALA A 446 -12.81 30.04 -12.50
C ALA A 446 -13.84 28.89 -12.50
N ASN A 447 -13.53 27.79 -13.18
CA ASN A 447 -14.40 26.61 -13.35
C ASN A 447 -13.98 25.43 -12.48
N ALA A 448 -12.75 25.43 -11.96
CA ALA A 448 -12.24 24.43 -11.06
C ALA A 448 -13.09 24.45 -9.81
N LEU A 449 -13.60 23.28 -9.46
CA LEU A 449 -14.19 23.11 -8.14
C LEU A 449 -13.04 23.27 -7.14
N PRO A 450 -13.07 24.26 -6.24
CA PRO A 450 -12.01 24.35 -5.25
C PRO A 450 -12.10 23.09 -4.38
N PHE A 451 -10.96 22.57 -3.91
CA PHE A 451 -10.98 21.45 -2.96
C PHE A 451 -11.87 21.83 -1.78
N LEU A 452 -12.73 20.93 -1.31
CA LEU A 452 -13.58 21.18 -0.15
C LEU A 452 -12.76 21.76 1.02
N ASN A 453 -11.56 21.22 1.25
CA ASN A 453 -10.61 21.67 2.26
C ASN A 453 -10.00 23.06 2.04
N SER A 454 -10.11 23.62 0.83
CA SER A 454 -9.67 24.98 0.52
C SER A 454 -10.75 26.05 0.71
N ILE A 455 -12.01 25.64 0.89
CA ILE A 455 -13.15 26.56 1.08
C ILE A 455 -13.70 26.47 2.50
N LEU A 456 -13.68 25.27 3.08
CA LEU A 456 -14.08 25.09 4.46
C LEU A 456 -12.95 25.48 5.42
N PRO A 457 -13.28 26.06 6.58
CA PRO A 457 -12.30 26.48 7.57
C PRO A 457 -11.46 25.32 8.13
N GLU A 458 -10.21 25.63 8.47
CA GLU A 458 -9.35 24.74 9.26
C GLU A 458 -9.81 24.69 10.72
N ASN A 459 -9.66 23.52 11.37
CA ASN A 459 -10.13 23.28 12.74
C ASN A 459 -9.39 24.10 13.83
N ASN A 460 -8.29 24.77 13.49
CA ASN A 460 -7.46 25.57 14.40
C ASN A 460 -7.83 27.07 14.41
N LEU A 461 -8.78 27.50 13.57
CA LEU A 461 -9.18 28.90 13.51
C LEU A 461 -9.96 29.32 14.76
N ASP A 462 -9.88 30.61 15.11
CA ASP A 462 -10.75 31.17 16.14
C ASP A 462 -12.22 31.18 15.69
N SER A 463 -13.14 31.34 16.65
CA SER A 463 -14.58 31.22 16.36
C SER A 463 -15.09 32.23 15.34
N ALA A 464 -14.56 33.45 15.31
CA ALA A 464 -15.00 34.48 14.38
C ALA A 464 -14.48 34.19 12.96
N ALA A 465 -13.22 33.80 12.82
CA ALA A 465 -12.63 33.39 11.56
C ALA A 465 -13.30 32.14 10.99
N TYR A 466 -13.55 31.13 11.82
CA TYR A 466 -14.25 29.89 11.42
C TYR A 466 -15.67 30.19 10.92
N PHE A 467 -16.43 31.00 11.68
CA PHE A 467 -17.77 31.44 11.30
C PHE A 467 -17.79 32.16 9.95
N ASN A 468 -16.91 33.16 9.77
CA ASN A 468 -16.89 33.97 8.55
C ASN A 468 -16.51 33.15 7.31
N GLN A 469 -15.54 32.25 7.41
CA GLN A 469 -15.16 31.38 6.29
C GLN A 469 -16.27 30.40 5.91
N PHE A 470 -16.95 29.81 6.89
CA PHE A 470 -18.08 28.91 6.61
C PHE A 470 -19.29 29.67 6.05
N GLN A 471 -19.51 30.93 6.46
CA GLN A 471 -20.51 31.80 5.82
C GLN A 471 -20.18 32.08 4.35
N ALA A 472 -18.91 32.37 4.04
CA ALA A 472 -18.47 32.54 2.66
C ALA A 472 -18.68 31.26 1.82
N PHE A 473 -18.54 30.07 2.42
CA PHE A 473 -18.90 28.81 1.78
C PHE A 473 -20.41 28.75 1.43
N PHE A 474 -21.30 29.14 2.34
CA PHE A 474 -22.75 29.18 2.09
C PHE A 474 -23.17 30.20 1.02
N GLU A 475 -22.35 31.21 0.78
CA GLU A 475 -22.57 32.24 -0.24
C GLU A 475 -21.85 31.94 -1.57
N SER A 476 -21.06 30.86 -1.61
CA SER A 476 -20.32 30.45 -2.81
C SER A 476 -21.25 30.01 -3.93
N LYS A 477 -20.93 30.44 -5.17
CA LYS A 477 -21.61 29.96 -6.39
C LYS A 477 -21.49 28.45 -6.63
N HIS A 478 -20.58 27.78 -5.90
CA HIS A 478 -20.34 26.34 -5.99
C HIS A 478 -21.03 25.54 -4.86
N PHE A 479 -21.77 26.20 -3.96
CA PHE A 479 -22.36 25.59 -2.77
C PHE A 479 -23.12 24.29 -3.07
N ASP A 480 -24.14 24.33 -3.95
CA ASP A 480 -24.98 23.16 -4.23
C ASP A 480 -24.16 21.97 -4.73
N LYS A 481 -23.21 22.21 -5.64
CA LYS A 481 -22.34 21.17 -6.19
C LYS A 481 -21.40 20.59 -5.14
N LEU A 482 -20.78 21.45 -4.33
CA LEU A 482 -19.86 21.03 -3.26
C LEU A 482 -20.60 20.22 -2.19
N VAL A 483 -21.79 20.66 -1.80
CA VAL A 483 -22.62 19.92 -0.84
C VAL A 483 -23.02 18.58 -1.44
N GLU A 484 -23.51 18.53 -2.68
CA GLU A 484 -23.94 17.29 -3.30
C GLU A 484 -22.80 16.25 -3.38
N GLU A 485 -21.58 16.70 -3.71
CA GLU A 485 -20.40 15.84 -3.77
C GLU A 485 -19.83 15.43 -2.40
N ASN A 486 -20.10 16.20 -1.34
CA ASN A 486 -19.43 16.03 -0.03
C ASN A 486 -20.38 15.80 1.15
N LYS A 487 -21.70 15.77 0.97
CA LYS A 487 -22.71 15.58 2.05
C LYS A 487 -22.54 14.30 2.85
N TYR A 488 -21.78 13.32 2.35
CA TYR A 488 -21.45 12.06 3.02
C TYR A 488 -19.95 11.94 3.37
N VAL A 489 -19.18 13.04 3.37
CA VAL A 489 -17.75 13.05 3.70
C VAL A 489 -17.58 13.35 5.21
N PRO A 490 -16.76 12.59 5.97
CA PRO A 490 -16.76 12.71 7.43
C PRO A 490 -16.27 14.09 7.86
N ASP A 491 -15.21 14.55 7.19
CA ASP A 491 -14.64 15.88 7.41
C ASP A 491 -15.66 17.01 7.15
N PHE A 492 -16.55 16.86 6.16
CA PHE A 492 -17.62 17.84 5.93
C PHE A 492 -18.61 17.88 7.09
N LEU A 493 -19.09 16.71 7.53
CA LEU A 493 -20.04 16.61 8.65
C LEU A 493 -19.42 17.14 9.95
N THR A 494 -18.16 16.83 10.21
CA THR A 494 -17.41 17.33 11.38
C THR A 494 -17.26 18.84 11.32
N LYS A 495 -16.85 19.40 10.18
CA LYS A 495 -16.69 20.85 10.03
C LYS A 495 -18.02 21.59 10.14
N PHE A 496 -19.12 21.02 9.64
CA PHE A 496 -20.44 21.61 9.84
C PHE A 496 -20.89 21.56 11.30
N ASN A 497 -20.64 20.48 12.03
CA ASN A 497 -20.85 20.43 13.48
C ASN A 497 -20.03 21.50 14.22
N ASN A 498 -18.74 21.62 13.89
CA ASN A 498 -17.86 22.64 14.46
C ASN A 498 -18.35 24.06 14.15
N TYR A 499 -18.89 24.29 12.96
CA TYR A 499 -19.49 25.58 12.62
C TYR A 499 -20.66 25.94 13.56
N LEU A 500 -21.53 24.98 13.89
CA LEU A 500 -22.58 25.21 14.89
C LEU A 500 -21.99 25.44 16.29
N HIS A 501 -20.98 24.68 16.69
CA HIS A 501 -20.24 24.94 17.93
C HIS A 501 -19.71 26.39 17.98
N HIS A 502 -19.08 26.88 16.90
CA HIS A 502 -18.56 28.25 16.85
C HIS A 502 -19.66 29.32 16.88
N CYS A 503 -20.83 29.05 16.29
CA CYS A 503 -22.00 29.93 16.46
C CYS A 503 -22.41 30.05 17.94
N TRP A 504 -22.39 28.94 18.69
CA TRP A 504 -22.65 28.94 20.13
C TRP A 504 -21.60 29.72 20.92
N GLN A 505 -20.32 29.54 20.59
CA GLN A 505 -19.22 30.25 21.25
C GLN A 505 -19.30 31.76 21.02
N LEU A 506 -19.62 32.22 19.80
CA LEU A 506 -19.78 33.64 19.51
C LEU A 506 -20.96 34.26 20.28
N TYR A 507 -22.09 33.56 20.36
CA TYR A 507 -23.21 33.96 21.21
C TYR A 507 -22.80 34.04 22.70
N SER A 508 -22.11 33.02 23.21
CA SER A 508 -21.65 33.00 24.60
C SER A 508 -20.68 34.14 24.91
N ASN A 509 -19.71 34.39 24.01
CA ASN A 509 -18.72 35.46 24.12
C ASN A 509 -19.33 36.87 24.01
N SER A 510 -20.51 37.00 23.41
CA SER A 510 -21.29 38.26 23.41
C SER A 510 -21.99 38.56 24.75
N ASN A 511 -21.67 37.79 25.81
CA ASN A 511 -22.42 37.74 27.07
C ASN A 511 -23.90 37.37 26.84
N LYS A 512 -24.15 36.40 25.94
CA LYS A 512 -25.49 35.88 25.63
C LYS A 512 -26.46 36.93 25.04
N LYS A 513 -25.96 37.90 24.26
CA LYS A 513 -26.77 39.01 23.69
C LYS A 513 -26.99 38.91 22.18
N ASP A 514 -25.99 38.46 21.42
CA ASP A 514 -26.06 38.45 19.96
C ASP A 514 -26.70 37.16 19.44
N LEU A 515 -28.03 37.15 19.40
CA LEU A 515 -28.84 36.03 18.89
C LEU A 515 -28.59 35.72 17.41
N HIS A 516 -28.09 36.69 16.64
CA HIS A 516 -27.83 36.57 15.21
C HIS A 516 -26.96 35.36 14.84
N TYR A 517 -25.97 35.01 15.65
CA TYR A 517 -25.11 33.85 15.39
C TYR A 517 -25.90 32.53 15.44
N LEU A 518 -26.81 32.40 16.39
CA LEU A 518 -27.68 31.22 16.54
C LEU A 518 -28.70 31.15 15.40
N GLU A 519 -29.33 32.28 15.05
CA GLU A 519 -30.26 32.38 13.92
C GLU A 519 -29.59 32.00 12.59
N THR A 520 -28.34 32.43 12.40
CA THR A 520 -27.55 32.14 11.20
C THR A 520 -27.16 30.66 11.15
N GLY A 521 -26.77 30.06 12.28
CA GLY A 521 -26.55 28.63 12.41
C GLY A 521 -27.79 27.80 12.07
N LEU A 522 -28.97 28.16 12.60
CA LEU A 522 -30.23 27.48 12.26
C LEU A 522 -30.58 27.64 10.77
N ARG A 523 -30.36 28.82 10.18
CA ARG A 523 -30.59 29.05 8.75
C ARG A 523 -29.68 28.19 7.89
N ALA A 524 -28.41 28.05 8.28
CA ALA A 524 -27.45 27.17 7.63
C ALA A 524 -27.89 25.70 7.69
N TYR A 525 -28.34 25.21 8.86
CA TYR A 525 -28.90 23.86 8.97
C TYR A 525 -30.12 23.66 8.07
N LYS A 526 -31.07 24.60 8.05
CA LYS A 526 -32.27 24.51 7.19
C LYS A 526 -31.93 24.39 5.70
N LYS A 527 -30.86 25.04 5.22
CA LYS A 527 -30.38 24.88 3.84
C LYS A 527 -29.90 23.45 3.55
N LEU A 528 -29.32 22.77 4.55
CA LEU A 528 -28.71 21.45 4.42
C LEU A 528 -29.60 20.28 4.90
N ALA A 529 -30.73 20.57 5.55
CA ALA A 529 -31.55 19.58 6.23
C ALA A 529 -32.04 18.44 5.33
N HIS A 530 -32.30 18.72 4.04
CA HIS A 530 -32.74 17.73 3.07
C HIS A 530 -31.66 16.71 2.65
N HIS A 531 -30.42 16.91 3.09
CA HIS A 531 -29.30 15.99 2.87
C HIS A 531 -29.02 15.06 4.06
N PHE A 532 -29.89 15.04 5.08
CA PHE A 532 -29.76 14.19 6.26
C PHE A 532 -28.47 14.40 7.08
N ILE A 533 -27.85 15.58 6.98
CA ILE A 533 -26.53 15.87 7.58
C ILE A 533 -26.54 15.68 9.11
N ALA A 534 -27.63 16.08 9.78
CA ALA A 534 -27.75 15.92 11.22
C ALA A 534 -28.05 14.47 11.63
N GLU A 535 -28.82 13.77 10.81
CA GLU A 535 -29.12 12.34 10.98
C GLU A 535 -27.86 11.47 10.78
N LEU A 536 -26.93 11.90 9.90
CA LEU A 536 -25.63 11.27 9.70
C LEU A 536 -24.57 11.65 10.74
N ASN A 537 -24.70 12.83 11.37
CA ASN A 537 -23.85 13.28 12.48
C ASN A 537 -24.71 13.83 13.63
N PRO A 538 -25.18 12.96 14.54
CA PRO A 538 -26.15 13.31 15.59
C PRO A 538 -25.69 14.37 16.59
N TYR A 539 -24.38 14.65 16.67
CA TYR A 539 -23.82 15.74 17.48
C TYR A 539 -24.43 17.10 17.12
N ILE A 540 -24.85 17.26 15.86
CA ILE A 540 -25.52 18.48 15.38
C ILE A 540 -26.81 18.75 16.15
N PHE A 541 -27.57 17.70 16.52
CA PHE A 541 -28.86 17.88 17.20
C PHE A 541 -28.73 18.52 18.58
N HIS A 542 -27.61 18.32 19.29
CA HIS A 542 -27.34 19.01 20.56
C HIS A 542 -27.30 20.52 20.36
N HIS A 543 -26.50 21.00 19.41
CA HIS A 543 -26.40 22.41 19.09
C HIS A 543 -27.75 23.00 18.66
N LEU A 544 -28.49 22.30 17.79
CA LEU A 544 -29.80 22.75 17.33
C LEU A 544 -30.84 22.84 18.45
N ALA A 545 -30.82 21.90 19.41
CA ALA A 545 -31.67 21.95 20.59
C ALA A 545 -31.35 23.20 21.44
N CYS A 546 -30.08 23.44 21.77
CA CYS A 546 -29.67 24.60 22.57
C CYS A 546 -30.01 25.92 21.88
N PHE A 547 -29.80 26.03 20.56
CA PHE A 547 -30.15 27.22 19.78
C PHE A 547 -31.65 27.50 19.88
N SER A 548 -32.45 26.45 19.72
CA SER A 548 -33.91 26.56 19.71
C SER A 548 -34.47 26.91 21.09
N VAL A 549 -33.86 26.48 22.19
CA VAL A 549 -34.24 26.93 23.55
C VAL A 549 -33.98 28.42 23.72
N VAL A 550 -32.77 28.89 23.38
CA VAL A 550 -32.40 30.31 23.52
C VAL A 550 -33.28 31.22 22.66
N LEU A 551 -33.70 30.74 21.48
CA LEU A 551 -34.58 31.48 20.56
C LEU A 551 -36.07 31.29 20.87
N GLU A 552 -36.42 30.74 22.03
CA GLU A 552 -37.81 30.52 22.49
C GLU A 552 -38.65 29.62 21.56
N GLN A 553 -37.99 28.73 20.81
CA GLN A 553 -38.56 27.77 19.87
C GLN A 553 -38.66 26.37 20.49
N HIS A 554 -39.37 26.25 21.63
CA HIS A 554 -39.36 25.05 22.46
C HIS A 554 -39.82 23.76 21.74
N ASP A 555 -40.83 23.83 20.86
CA ASP A 555 -41.29 22.64 20.10
C ASP A 555 -40.18 22.08 19.19
N TYR A 556 -39.39 22.96 18.56
CA TYR A 556 -38.24 22.57 17.75
C TYR A 556 -37.12 22.02 18.62
N ALA A 557 -36.87 22.64 19.79
CA ALA A 557 -35.87 22.17 20.73
C ALA A 557 -36.17 20.74 21.22
N VAL A 558 -37.42 20.46 21.60
CA VAL A 558 -37.88 19.11 21.96
C VAL A 558 -37.70 18.15 20.78
N SER A 559 -38.07 18.55 19.56
CA SER A 559 -37.89 17.71 18.36
C SER A 559 -36.42 17.33 18.12
N TYR A 560 -35.49 18.29 18.20
CA TYR A 560 -34.06 18.00 18.05
C TYR A 560 -33.51 17.17 19.20
N TYR A 561 -33.99 17.40 20.43
CA TYR A 561 -33.65 16.57 21.58
C TYR A 561 -34.03 15.09 21.35
N LEU A 562 -35.26 14.83 20.90
CA LEU A 562 -35.71 13.49 20.56
C LEU A 562 -34.90 12.89 19.40
N LYS A 563 -34.59 13.67 18.37
CA LYS A 563 -33.75 13.21 17.26
C LYS A 563 -32.34 12.83 17.72
N ALA A 564 -31.73 13.60 18.63
CA ALA A 564 -30.42 13.25 19.19
C ALA A 564 -30.45 11.86 19.84
N PHE A 565 -31.51 11.55 20.58
CA PHE A 565 -31.72 10.22 21.16
C PHE A 565 -31.86 9.13 20.08
N TYR A 566 -32.83 9.26 19.18
CA TYR A 566 -33.16 8.18 18.24
C TYR A 566 -32.10 7.94 17.16
N TYR A 567 -31.33 8.97 16.78
CA TYR A 567 -30.19 8.84 15.88
C TYR A 567 -28.87 8.57 16.61
N GLY A 568 -28.91 8.24 17.91
CA GLY A 568 -27.76 7.66 18.60
C GLY A 568 -26.61 8.63 18.91
N TYR A 569 -26.92 9.86 19.34
CA TYR A 569 -25.90 10.79 19.86
C TYR A 569 -25.23 10.22 21.12
N SER A 570 -24.01 9.72 21.01
CA SER A 570 -23.31 8.97 22.07
C SER A 570 -23.10 9.75 23.39
N GLN A 571 -23.13 11.08 23.35
CA GLN A 571 -23.01 11.95 24.52
C GLN A 571 -24.38 12.44 25.06
N PHE A 572 -25.47 11.73 24.76
CA PHE A 572 -26.83 12.12 25.17
C PHE A 572 -26.99 12.33 26.68
N HIS A 573 -26.23 11.59 27.50
CA HIS A 573 -26.20 11.78 28.95
C HIS A 573 -25.76 13.21 29.36
N LEU A 574 -24.93 13.88 28.56
CA LEU A 574 -24.57 15.29 28.76
C LEU A 574 -25.75 16.22 28.46
N MET A 575 -26.55 15.91 27.44
CA MET A 575 -27.79 16.66 27.12
C MET A 575 -28.84 16.57 28.24
N LEU A 576 -28.91 15.46 28.97
CA LEU A 576 -29.81 15.32 30.14
C LEU A 576 -29.44 16.28 31.30
N GLN A 577 -28.18 16.71 31.37
CA GLN A 577 -27.65 17.55 32.45
C GLN A 577 -27.35 18.98 32.00
N ASP A 578 -27.56 19.30 30.71
CA ASP A 578 -27.22 20.58 30.13
C ASP A 578 -28.11 21.70 30.70
N ALA A 579 -27.47 22.68 31.33
CA ALA A 579 -28.16 23.82 31.93
C ALA A 579 -28.91 24.67 30.89
N ASP A 580 -28.40 24.73 29.66
CA ASP A 580 -29.01 25.51 28.58
C ASP A 580 -30.27 24.82 27.99
N LEU A 581 -30.53 23.56 28.35
CA LEU A 581 -31.73 22.82 27.95
C LEU A 581 -32.81 22.73 29.05
N GLN A 582 -32.61 23.34 30.22
CA GLN A 582 -33.56 23.20 31.34
C GLN A 582 -34.98 23.68 31.03
N ALA A 583 -35.14 24.68 30.15
CA ALA A 583 -36.45 25.23 29.79
C ALA A 583 -37.41 24.19 29.15
N ILE A 584 -36.87 23.12 28.56
CA ILE A 584 -37.65 22.03 27.95
C ILE A 584 -37.68 20.76 28.79
N SER A 585 -36.97 20.71 29.92
CA SER A 585 -36.81 19.51 30.75
C SER A 585 -38.12 18.98 31.37
N HIS A 586 -39.20 19.76 31.30
CA HIS A 586 -40.52 19.40 31.83
C HIS A 586 -41.46 18.83 30.76
N ASP A 587 -41.05 18.80 29.49
CA ASP A 587 -41.82 18.15 28.43
C ASP A 587 -41.93 16.65 28.73
N SER A 588 -43.15 16.11 28.65
CA SER A 588 -43.43 14.71 29.01
C SER A 588 -42.52 13.72 28.28
N LYS A 589 -42.20 13.97 27.00
CA LYS A 589 -41.37 13.06 26.20
C LYS A 589 -39.91 13.04 26.67
N ILE A 590 -39.41 14.18 27.16
CA ILE A 590 -38.05 14.29 27.70
C ILE A 590 -37.99 13.64 29.08
N VAL A 591 -39.04 13.82 29.89
CA VAL A 591 -39.18 13.13 31.18
C VAL A 591 -39.16 11.61 30.99
N ASP A 592 -39.92 11.09 30.02
CA ASP A 592 -39.96 9.66 29.71
C ASP A 592 -38.56 9.11 29.34
N ILE A 593 -37.83 9.79 28.45
CA ILE A 593 -36.46 9.39 28.07
C ILE A 593 -35.50 9.46 29.25
N LYS A 594 -35.63 10.49 30.09
CA LYS A 594 -34.79 10.64 31.28
C LYS A 594 -35.04 9.50 32.27
N THR A 595 -36.29 9.18 32.54
CA THR A 595 -36.66 8.04 33.39
C THR A 595 -36.12 6.74 32.82
N TRP A 596 -36.24 6.52 31.50
CA TRP A 596 -35.62 5.38 30.83
C TRP A 596 -34.10 5.35 31.05
N PHE A 597 -33.38 6.45 30.83
CA PHE A 597 -31.92 6.49 31.07
C PHE A 597 -31.52 6.18 32.52
N GLU A 598 -32.32 6.63 33.48
CA GLU A 598 -32.10 6.40 34.92
C GLU A 598 -32.40 4.94 35.30
N GLU A 599 -33.44 4.32 34.73
CA GLU A 599 -33.84 2.92 34.99
C GLU A 599 -32.84 1.89 34.49
N TYR A 600 -32.22 2.13 33.32
CA TYR A 600 -31.27 1.20 32.70
C TYR A 600 -29.83 1.38 33.18
N GLU A 601 -29.61 2.24 34.19
CA GLU A 601 -28.28 2.55 34.77
C GLU A 601 -27.19 2.79 33.71
N VAL A 602 -27.54 3.47 32.60
CA VAL A 602 -26.60 3.75 31.52
C VAL A 602 -25.58 4.76 32.02
N ALA A 603 -24.49 4.26 32.61
CA ALA A 603 -23.44 5.11 33.15
C ALA A 603 -22.91 6.02 32.04
N PRO A 604 -22.67 7.32 32.32
CA PRO A 604 -22.06 8.22 31.35
C PRO A 604 -20.72 7.60 30.91
N TYR A 605 -20.64 7.26 29.62
CA TYR A 605 -19.47 6.62 29.02
C TYR A 605 -18.25 7.49 29.33
N LYS A 606 -17.39 7.05 30.24
CA LYS A 606 -16.06 7.65 30.38
C LYS A 606 -15.33 7.31 29.08
N GLU A 607 -14.93 8.32 28.32
CA GLU A 607 -13.93 8.19 27.26
C GLU A 607 -12.68 7.54 27.86
N THR A 608 -12.64 6.22 27.90
CA THR A 608 -11.38 5.53 28.02
C THR A 608 -10.70 5.74 26.69
N ASN A 609 -9.52 6.36 26.69
CA ASN A 609 -8.59 6.41 25.56
C ASN A 609 -8.20 5.02 25.01
N ASP A 610 -8.86 3.94 25.44
CA ASP A 610 -8.83 2.63 24.83
C ASP A 610 -9.89 2.58 23.71
N TRP A 611 -9.44 2.88 22.51
CA TRP A 611 -9.97 2.59 21.17
C TRP A 611 -10.35 1.10 20.92
N ARG A 612 -10.60 0.34 21.99
CA ARG A 612 -10.95 -1.08 21.93
C ARG A 612 -12.46 -1.18 21.88
N TRP A 613 -12.99 -1.66 20.76
CA TRP A 613 -14.39 -2.04 20.60
C TRP A 613 -14.76 -3.05 21.71
N TYR A 614 -15.38 -2.56 22.78
CA TYR A 614 -16.06 -3.37 23.79
C TYR A 614 -17.46 -2.79 23.90
N PRO A 615 -18.48 -3.46 23.35
CA PRO A 615 -19.84 -3.04 23.57
C PRO A 615 -20.10 -2.99 25.09
N ASN A 616 -20.44 -1.80 25.61
CA ASN A 616 -20.96 -1.68 26.96
C ASN A 616 -22.28 -2.45 27.00
N LEU A 617 -22.34 -3.53 27.78
CA LEU A 617 -23.47 -4.45 27.83
C LEU A 617 -24.78 -3.77 28.32
N ASN A 618 -24.71 -2.56 28.89
CA ASN A 618 -25.83 -1.88 29.54
C ASN A 618 -26.12 -0.46 29.00
N GLY A 619 -26.25 -0.29 27.68
CA GLY A 619 -27.17 0.73 27.17
C GLY A 619 -26.58 1.80 26.28
N TYR A 620 -27.42 2.17 25.32
CA TYR A 620 -27.41 3.34 24.43
C TYR A 620 -26.08 3.74 23.73
N PRO A 621 -26.08 3.98 22.41
CA PRO A 621 -27.26 4.04 21.54
C PRO A 621 -27.69 2.66 21.02
N GLN A 622 -29.01 2.42 21.07
CA GLN A 622 -29.64 1.27 20.44
C GLN A 622 -30.03 1.62 19.01
N ILE A 623 -29.93 0.66 18.09
CA ILE A 623 -30.36 0.90 16.72
C ILE A 623 -31.87 1.11 16.68
N SER A 624 -32.31 2.22 16.09
CA SER A 624 -33.73 2.56 15.97
C SER A 624 -34.23 2.35 14.54
N ALA A 625 -35.56 2.26 14.37
CA ALA A 625 -36.17 2.23 13.05
C ALA A 625 -35.77 3.45 12.20
N LEU A 626 -35.56 4.62 12.83
CA LEU A 626 -35.14 5.84 12.12
C LEU A 626 -33.73 5.72 11.52
N VAL A 627 -32.82 5.00 12.18
CA VAL A 627 -31.46 4.77 11.67
C VAL A 627 -31.50 3.82 10.47
N LEU A 628 -32.36 2.80 10.51
CA LEU A 628 -32.54 1.88 9.38
C LEU A 628 -33.25 2.56 8.21
N ASP A 629 -34.30 3.35 8.47
CA ASP A 629 -34.98 4.13 7.43
C ASP A 629 -34.03 5.13 6.77
N LEU A 630 -33.11 5.74 7.53
CA LEU A 630 -32.06 6.56 6.97
C LEU A 630 -31.11 5.74 6.10
N LEU A 631 -30.63 4.59 6.60
CA LEU A 631 -29.72 3.71 5.87
C LEU A 631 -30.30 3.26 4.51
N ASP A 632 -31.59 2.97 4.46
CA ASP A 632 -32.31 2.60 3.23
C ASP A 632 -32.41 3.75 2.22
N GLN A 633 -32.45 5.01 2.71
CA GLN A 633 -32.48 6.21 1.88
C GLN A 633 -31.10 6.61 1.33
N LEU A 634 -30.01 6.08 1.90
CA LEU A 634 -28.66 6.42 1.46
C LEU A 634 -28.30 5.74 0.13
N PRO A 635 -27.43 6.37 -0.69
CA PRO A 635 -26.92 5.74 -1.90
C PRO A 635 -26.19 4.45 -1.57
N ASP A 636 -26.27 3.50 -2.50
CA ASP A 636 -25.55 2.22 -2.42
C ASP A 636 -24.08 2.42 -2.06
N THR A 637 -23.39 3.38 -2.66
CA THR A 637 -21.96 3.65 -2.37
C THR A 637 -21.67 4.00 -0.91
N ILE A 638 -22.65 4.50 -0.16
CA ILE A 638 -22.51 4.92 1.25
C ILE A 638 -22.91 3.81 2.22
N LYS A 639 -23.83 2.92 1.83
CA LYS A 639 -24.31 1.80 2.65
C LYS A 639 -23.58 0.47 2.40
N GLN A 640 -22.53 0.46 1.58
CA GLN A 640 -21.86 -0.74 1.10
C GLN A 640 -20.59 -1.14 1.85
N GLY A 641 -20.09 -0.37 2.82
CA GLY A 641 -18.83 -0.71 3.48
C GLY A 641 -17.64 -0.70 2.53
N ALA A 642 -17.49 0.33 1.69
CA ALA A 642 -16.37 0.41 0.77
C ALA A 642 -15.03 0.45 1.55
N LYS A 643 -13.96 -0.14 0.98
CA LYS A 643 -12.62 -0.05 1.58
C LYS A 643 -12.30 1.41 1.91
N HIS A 644 -11.89 1.66 3.16
CA HIS A 644 -11.54 2.97 3.72
C HIS A 644 -10.59 3.76 2.80
N ASN A 645 -11.14 4.45 1.82
CA ASN A 645 -10.47 5.62 1.27
C ASN A 645 -10.66 6.70 2.33
N TYR A 646 -9.57 7.39 2.68
CA TYR A 646 -9.43 8.36 3.78
C TYR A 646 -10.45 9.54 3.77
N HIS A 647 -11.44 9.53 2.87
CA HIS A 647 -12.38 10.60 2.58
C HIS A 647 -13.86 10.18 2.49
N GLN A 648 -14.24 8.92 2.72
CA GLN A 648 -15.66 8.49 2.64
C GLN A 648 -16.22 8.11 4.01
N ILE A 649 -17.44 8.57 4.32
CA ILE A 649 -18.22 7.98 5.43
C ILE A 649 -18.80 6.69 4.90
N ASP A 650 -18.32 5.58 5.43
CA ASP A 650 -19.12 4.38 5.47
C ASP A 650 -20.10 4.52 6.64
N TYR A 651 -21.35 4.87 6.35
CA TYR A 651 -22.35 5.07 7.41
C TYR A 651 -22.61 3.75 8.15
N VAL A 652 -22.42 2.61 7.47
CA VAL A 652 -22.49 1.30 8.12
C VAL A 652 -21.36 1.17 9.14
N SER A 653 -20.13 1.55 8.83
CA SER A 653 -19.03 1.62 9.82
C SER A 653 -19.38 2.52 11.01
N TYR A 654 -19.98 3.69 10.79
CA TYR A 654 -20.46 4.53 11.89
C TYR A 654 -21.48 3.78 12.74
N ILE A 655 -22.47 3.13 12.10
CA ILE A 655 -23.47 2.35 12.82
C ILE A 655 -22.79 1.22 13.63
N MET A 656 -21.84 0.50 13.03
CA MET A 656 -21.11 -0.62 13.65
C MET A 656 -20.25 -0.21 14.85
N ASN A 657 -19.72 1.01 14.83
CA ASN A 657 -18.89 1.55 15.91
C ASN A 657 -19.71 2.22 17.00
N THR A 658 -20.94 2.64 16.70
CA THR A 658 -21.75 3.48 17.59
C THR A 658 -22.85 2.69 18.27
N TYR A 659 -23.53 1.79 17.53
CA TYR A 659 -24.71 1.11 18.01
C TYR A 659 -24.41 -0.30 18.49
N LEU A 660 -25.12 -0.68 19.55
CA LEU A 660 -25.10 -2.03 20.08
C LEU A 660 -26.14 -2.90 19.36
N PHE A 661 -25.74 -4.10 18.93
CA PHE A 661 -26.64 -5.12 18.42
C PHE A 661 -26.68 -6.28 19.41
N PHE A 662 -27.87 -6.61 19.90
CA PHE A 662 -28.10 -7.89 20.56
C PHE A 662 -28.93 -8.76 19.63
N ASP A 663 -28.54 -10.02 19.38
CA ASP A 663 -29.56 -11.08 19.32
C ASP A 663 -30.10 -11.17 20.74
N LEU A 664 -31.16 -10.43 21.05
CA LEU A 664 -32.06 -10.93 22.06
C LEU A 664 -32.79 -12.08 21.36
N MET A 665 -32.49 -13.33 21.75
CA MET A 665 -33.35 -14.44 21.36
C MET A 665 -34.79 -14.01 21.68
N ASN A 666 -35.67 -14.02 20.67
CA ASN A 666 -37.09 -13.74 20.83
C ASN A 666 -37.59 -14.36 22.13
N ASP A 667 -37.76 -13.53 23.14
CA ASP A 667 -38.19 -13.95 24.48
C ASP A 667 -39.72 -14.11 24.53
N GLY A 668 -40.38 -13.97 23.37
CA GLY A 668 -41.82 -13.99 23.20
C GLY A 668 -42.50 -12.65 23.46
N THR A 669 -41.75 -11.58 23.72
CA THR A 669 -42.30 -10.23 23.92
C THR A 669 -42.42 -9.45 22.61
N GLU A 670 -43.28 -8.42 22.60
CA GLU A 670 -43.38 -7.49 21.47
C GLU A 670 -42.05 -6.75 21.19
N GLU A 671 -41.29 -6.44 22.25
CA GLU A 671 -39.97 -5.83 22.14
C GLU A 671 -38.96 -6.78 21.49
N GLY A 672 -38.92 -8.05 21.92
CA GLY A 672 -38.09 -9.08 21.29
C GLY A 672 -38.42 -9.28 19.81
N ALA A 673 -39.71 -9.32 19.45
CA ALA A 673 -40.14 -9.43 18.06
C ALA A 673 -39.77 -8.21 17.20
N PHE A 674 -39.85 -7.00 17.76
CA PHE A 674 -39.41 -5.78 17.08
C PHE A 674 -37.90 -5.77 16.82
N LEU A 675 -37.10 -6.17 17.82
CA LEU A 675 -35.64 -6.24 17.68
C LEU A 675 -35.21 -7.28 16.64
N ASP A 676 -35.86 -8.45 16.59
CA ASP A 676 -35.65 -9.44 15.53
C ASP A 676 -35.90 -8.84 14.14
N GLU A 677 -36.99 -8.08 13.97
CA GLU A 677 -37.30 -7.42 12.69
C GLU A 677 -36.20 -6.42 12.29
N MET A 678 -35.71 -5.63 13.26
CA MET A 678 -34.63 -4.67 13.02
C MET A 678 -33.32 -5.36 12.64
N LEU A 679 -32.97 -6.47 13.30
CA LEU A 679 -31.80 -7.28 12.97
C LEU A 679 -31.89 -7.86 11.57
N VAL A 680 -33.05 -8.39 11.17
CA VAL A 680 -33.29 -8.93 9.82
C VAL A 680 -33.09 -7.84 8.76
N LYS A 681 -33.60 -6.62 9.02
CA LYS A 681 -33.41 -5.47 8.11
C LYS A 681 -31.95 -5.02 8.04
N PHE A 682 -31.22 -5.07 9.16
CA PHE A 682 -29.83 -4.64 9.21
C PHE A 682 -28.83 -5.68 8.68
N ALA A 683 -29.17 -6.97 8.74
CA ALA A 683 -28.28 -8.08 8.39
C ALA A 683 -27.58 -7.96 7.02
N PRO A 684 -28.24 -7.54 5.93
CA PRO A 684 -27.59 -7.38 4.63
C PRO A 684 -26.45 -6.34 4.67
N TYR A 685 -26.66 -5.23 5.38
CA TYR A 685 -25.68 -4.16 5.52
C TYR A 685 -24.49 -4.59 6.37
N PHE A 686 -24.77 -5.20 7.52
CA PHE A 686 -23.76 -5.78 8.40
C PHE A 686 -22.82 -6.75 7.68
N ASN A 687 -23.41 -7.73 6.97
CA ASN A 687 -22.64 -8.75 6.26
C ASN A 687 -21.82 -8.14 5.13
N LYS A 688 -22.41 -7.22 4.37
CA LYS A 688 -21.71 -6.56 3.27
C LYS A 688 -20.52 -5.73 3.77
N TYR A 689 -20.70 -5.02 4.89
CA TYR A 689 -19.61 -4.32 5.56
C TYR A 689 -18.47 -5.27 5.89
N LEU A 690 -18.72 -6.32 6.69
CA LEU A 690 -17.67 -7.28 7.05
C LEU A 690 -17.01 -7.92 5.82
N GLN A 691 -17.78 -8.29 4.80
CA GLN A 691 -17.26 -8.90 3.58
C GLN A 691 -16.30 -7.98 2.81
N ASN A 692 -16.45 -6.66 2.93
CA ASN A 692 -15.63 -5.68 2.21
C ASN A 692 -14.48 -5.10 3.04
N THR A 693 -14.58 -5.14 4.37
CA THR A 693 -13.68 -4.41 5.28
C THR A 693 -12.88 -5.29 6.23
N MET A 694 -13.08 -6.61 6.21
CA MET A 694 -12.44 -7.54 7.15
C MET A 694 -10.91 -7.63 7.04
N ASP A 695 -10.29 -7.07 6.00
CA ASP A 695 -8.82 -6.93 5.89
C ASP A 695 -8.27 -5.58 6.35
N LEU A 696 -9.12 -4.64 6.76
CA LEU A 696 -8.74 -3.22 6.93
C LEU A 696 -8.30 -2.84 8.34
N SER A 697 -8.96 -3.34 9.39
CA SER A 697 -8.60 -2.95 10.75
C SER A 697 -8.94 -3.99 11.83
N TRP A 698 -8.38 -3.78 13.03
CA TRP A 698 -8.64 -4.60 14.20
C TRP A 698 -10.13 -4.55 14.63
N GLN A 699 -10.80 -3.43 14.39
CA GLN A 699 -12.18 -3.18 14.78
C GLN A 699 -13.15 -4.14 14.06
N GLU A 700 -13.01 -4.32 12.75
CA GLU A 700 -13.80 -5.27 11.98
C GLU A 700 -13.58 -6.72 12.44
N HIS A 701 -12.36 -7.06 12.87
CA HIS A 701 -12.08 -8.36 13.46
C HIS A 701 -12.80 -8.56 14.79
N CYS A 702 -12.80 -7.56 15.67
CA CYS A 702 -13.56 -7.62 16.93
C CYS A 702 -15.06 -7.78 16.66
N ALA A 703 -15.62 -7.00 15.73
CA ALA A 703 -17.03 -7.10 15.35
C ALA A 703 -17.36 -8.51 14.84
N TYR A 704 -16.56 -9.07 13.92
CA TYR A 704 -16.74 -10.45 13.48
C TYR A 704 -16.67 -11.44 14.65
N HIS A 705 -15.65 -11.34 15.51
CA HIS A 705 -15.47 -12.27 16.61
C HIS A 705 -16.63 -12.27 17.60
N PHE A 706 -17.26 -11.12 17.80
CA PHE A 706 -18.44 -10.98 18.65
C PHE A 706 -19.70 -11.55 17.98
N TYR A 707 -19.94 -11.21 16.71
CA TYR A 707 -21.18 -11.57 16.01
C TYR A 707 -21.15 -12.89 15.24
N ARG A 708 -20.01 -13.61 15.16
CA ARG A 708 -19.89 -14.86 14.40
C ARG A 708 -20.85 -15.97 14.83
N ASP A 709 -21.33 -15.93 16.07
CA ASP A 709 -22.26 -16.90 16.63
C ASP A 709 -23.74 -16.47 16.46
N TYR A 710 -23.98 -15.24 16.01
CA TYR A 710 -25.30 -14.61 15.92
C TYR A 710 -25.99 -14.94 14.60
N ALA A 711 -27.32 -14.85 14.57
CA ALA A 711 -28.13 -15.10 13.38
C ALA A 711 -27.75 -14.15 12.24
N ILE A 712 -27.40 -12.91 12.57
CA ILE A 712 -27.05 -11.84 11.63
C ILE A 712 -25.88 -12.17 10.71
N THR A 713 -24.89 -12.98 11.13
CA THR A 713 -23.71 -13.29 10.30
C THR A 713 -24.01 -14.40 9.31
N ASN A 714 -23.78 -14.21 8.00
CA ASN A 714 -24.14 -15.17 6.96
C ASN A 714 -22.95 -16.06 6.52
N ALA A 715 -23.24 -17.07 5.69
CA ALA A 715 -22.24 -18.02 5.19
C ALA A 715 -21.07 -17.34 4.45
N LYS A 716 -21.35 -16.35 3.61
CA LYS A 716 -20.33 -15.62 2.85
C LYS A 716 -19.41 -14.83 3.78
N SER A 717 -19.92 -14.21 4.84
CA SER A 717 -19.10 -13.52 5.83
C SER A 717 -18.15 -14.47 6.57
N HIS A 718 -18.59 -15.69 6.88
CA HIS A 718 -17.67 -16.73 7.41
C HIS A 718 -16.60 -17.12 6.38
N LEU A 719 -16.96 -17.22 5.10
CA LEU A 719 -16.00 -17.49 4.04
C LEU A 719 -14.97 -16.36 3.87
N VAL A 720 -15.38 -15.09 3.84
CA VAL A 720 -14.42 -13.97 3.74
C VAL A 720 -13.46 -13.97 4.94
N ARG A 721 -13.93 -14.36 6.15
CA ARG A 721 -13.03 -14.54 7.30
C ARG A 721 -12.00 -15.64 7.05
N LEU A 722 -12.45 -16.78 6.52
CA LEU A 722 -11.58 -17.91 6.20
C LEU A 722 -10.54 -17.52 5.13
N GLU A 723 -10.96 -16.82 4.09
CA GLU A 723 -10.09 -16.27 3.04
C GLU A 723 -9.05 -15.29 3.62
N TYR A 724 -9.47 -14.35 4.46
CA TYR A 724 -8.55 -13.44 5.16
C TYR A 724 -7.47 -14.20 5.96
N LEU A 725 -7.88 -15.18 6.77
CA LEU A 725 -6.94 -15.96 7.59
C LEU A 725 -6.00 -16.79 6.71
N PHE A 726 -6.52 -17.37 5.64
CA PHE A 726 -5.74 -18.11 4.65
C PHE A 726 -4.68 -17.19 4.02
N TYR A 727 -5.08 -16.04 3.47
CA TYR A 727 -4.17 -15.11 2.81
C TYR A 727 -3.12 -14.53 3.77
N LYS A 728 -3.51 -14.19 5.01
CA LYS A 728 -2.57 -13.74 6.04
C LYS A 728 -1.53 -14.81 6.37
N ALA A 729 -1.91 -16.09 6.42
CA ALA A 729 -0.96 -17.18 6.64
C ALA A 729 0.05 -17.33 5.48
N HIS A 730 -0.27 -16.82 4.28
CA HIS A 730 0.56 -16.91 3.08
C HIS A 730 1.39 -15.64 2.77
N ASN A 731 1.08 -14.49 3.38
CA ASN A 731 1.67 -13.19 3.01
C ASN A 731 2.98 -12.86 3.74
N GLU A 732 3.07 -12.99 5.07
CA GLU A 732 4.29 -12.65 5.83
C GLU A 732 4.19 -13.10 7.31
N TYR A 733 5.27 -13.68 7.87
CA TYR A 733 5.45 -14.04 9.29
C TYR A 733 4.56 -15.13 9.92
N GLY A 734 4.18 -16.19 9.19
CA GLY A 734 3.71 -17.44 9.82
C GLY A 734 2.73 -17.22 10.98
N PHE A 735 1.76 -16.31 10.80
CA PHE A 735 0.80 -16.03 11.85
C PHE A 735 0.00 -17.31 12.12
N ASN A 736 0.15 -17.83 13.34
CA ASN A 736 -0.53 -19.01 13.90
C ASN A 736 -2.06 -18.80 14.07
N GLY A 737 -2.73 -18.12 13.15
CA GLY A 737 -4.18 -17.88 13.20
C GLY A 737 -4.99 -18.98 12.51
N LEU A 738 -4.42 -19.62 11.49
CA LEU A 738 -5.06 -20.72 10.77
C LEU A 738 -4.71 -22.05 11.45
N THR A 739 -5.47 -22.43 12.47
CA THR A 739 -5.36 -23.75 13.11
C THR A 739 -6.41 -24.71 12.53
N ASN A 740 -6.21 -26.01 12.70
CA ASN A 740 -7.21 -27.01 12.33
C ASN A 740 -8.57 -26.72 12.97
N ASP A 741 -8.57 -26.26 14.23
CA ASP A 741 -9.78 -25.92 14.98
C ASP A 741 -10.49 -24.71 14.37
N THR A 742 -9.75 -23.63 14.06
CA THR A 742 -10.31 -22.43 13.43
C THR A 742 -10.89 -22.73 12.04
N VAL A 743 -10.20 -23.52 11.23
CA VAL A 743 -10.69 -23.90 9.90
C VAL A 743 -11.93 -24.79 10.01
N SER A 744 -11.92 -25.77 10.92
CA SER A 744 -13.06 -26.67 11.12
C SER A 744 -14.30 -25.92 11.61
N ASP A 745 -14.15 -24.98 12.55
CA ASP A 745 -15.22 -24.12 13.04
C ASP A 745 -15.81 -23.26 11.91
N LEU A 746 -14.96 -22.61 11.11
CA LEU A 746 -15.42 -21.76 10.00
C LEU A 746 -16.12 -22.58 8.91
N LEU A 747 -15.58 -23.72 8.49
CA LEU A 747 -16.22 -24.59 7.51
C LEU A 747 -17.57 -25.10 8.00
N HIS A 748 -17.65 -25.49 9.28
CA HIS A 748 -18.91 -25.92 9.89
C HIS A 748 -19.96 -24.81 9.84
N ARG A 749 -19.60 -23.58 10.20
CA ARG A 749 -20.49 -22.41 10.14
C ARG A 749 -20.95 -22.08 8.73
N ILE A 750 -20.02 -22.13 7.75
CA ILE A 750 -20.34 -21.94 6.34
C ILE A 750 -21.40 -22.96 5.91
N HIS A 751 -21.19 -24.25 6.20
CA HIS A 751 -22.14 -25.31 5.85
C HIS A 751 -23.51 -25.15 6.54
N GLN A 752 -23.53 -24.86 7.84
CA GLN A 752 -24.77 -24.65 8.59
C GLN A 752 -25.62 -23.52 7.99
N LYS A 753 -24.99 -22.42 7.55
CA LYS A 753 -25.68 -21.25 7.02
C LYS A 753 -25.85 -21.26 5.51
N TYR A 754 -25.20 -22.18 4.79
CA TYR A 754 -25.21 -22.22 3.33
C TYR A 754 -26.63 -22.39 2.76
N ALA A 755 -27.47 -23.22 3.36
CA ALA A 755 -28.83 -23.44 2.87
C ALA A 755 -29.65 -22.14 2.82
N ALA A 756 -29.48 -21.27 3.83
CA ALA A 756 -30.15 -19.98 3.96
C ALA A 756 -29.47 -18.85 3.17
N ALA A 757 -28.31 -19.09 2.54
CA ALA A 757 -27.60 -18.08 1.77
C ALA A 757 -28.34 -17.71 0.46
N SER A 758 -28.15 -16.46 0.04
CA SER A 758 -28.66 -15.95 -1.24
C SER A 758 -28.02 -16.70 -2.43
N ALA A 759 -28.64 -16.63 -3.61
CA ALA A 759 -28.07 -17.26 -4.81
C ALA A 759 -26.70 -16.67 -5.21
N GLU A 760 -26.54 -15.36 -5.02
CA GLU A 760 -25.26 -14.66 -5.25
C GLU A 760 -24.18 -15.15 -4.28
N ASP A 761 -24.51 -15.25 -2.99
CA ASP A 761 -23.57 -15.72 -1.97
C ASP A 761 -23.19 -17.18 -2.18
N LYS A 762 -24.14 -18.04 -2.57
CA LYS A 762 -23.87 -19.43 -2.94
C LYS A 762 -22.91 -19.52 -4.12
N ALA A 763 -23.17 -18.76 -5.18
CA ALA A 763 -22.30 -18.72 -6.35
C ALA A 763 -20.87 -18.27 -5.99
N TYR A 764 -20.72 -17.29 -5.10
CA TYR A 764 -19.41 -16.87 -4.59
C TYR A 764 -18.71 -18.00 -3.81
N ILE A 765 -19.43 -18.65 -2.88
CA ILE A 765 -18.88 -19.73 -2.06
C ILE A 765 -18.44 -20.90 -2.94
N ASP A 766 -19.25 -21.28 -3.91
CA ASP A 766 -18.98 -22.40 -4.83
C ASP A 766 -17.78 -22.11 -5.75
N GLN A 767 -17.51 -20.83 -6.04
CA GLN A 767 -16.38 -20.39 -6.87
C GLN A 767 -15.12 -20.06 -6.07
N SER A 768 -15.18 -20.09 -4.73
CA SER A 768 -14.04 -19.73 -3.90
C SER A 768 -12.93 -20.79 -4.00
N LYS A 769 -11.76 -20.35 -4.45
CA LYS A 769 -10.56 -21.20 -4.52
C LYS A 769 -10.05 -21.61 -3.15
N VAL A 770 -10.31 -20.82 -2.10
CA VAL A 770 -9.98 -21.20 -0.72
C VAL A 770 -10.88 -22.33 -0.26
N MET A 771 -12.19 -22.27 -0.56
CA MET A 771 -13.09 -23.40 -0.30
C MET A 771 -12.67 -24.64 -1.09
N GLU A 772 -12.35 -24.51 -2.37
CA GLU A 772 -11.85 -25.62 -3.20
C GLU A 772 -10.62 -26.28 -2.56
N LEU A 773 -9.59 -25.48 -2.22
CA LEU A 773 -8.36 -25.95 -1.57
C LEU A 773 -8.65 -26.75 -0.30
N LEU A 774 -9.54 -26.26 0.55
CA LEU A 774 -9.86 -26.85 1.85
C LEU A 774 -10.86 -28.01 1.75
N SER A 775 -11.69 -28.04 0.70
CA SER A 775 -12.65 -29.12 0.43
C SER A 775 -11.97 -30.44 0.05
N ASN A 776 -10.74 -30.37 -0.49
CA ASN A 776 -9.88 -31.53 -0.78
C ASN A 776 -9.26 -32.17 0.47
N THR A 777 -9.55 -31.64 1.67
CA THR A 777 -9.24 -32.35 2.91
C THR A 777 -10.22 -33.52 3.08
N GLY A 778 -9.74 -34.70 3.49
CA GLY A 778 -10.59 -35.87 3.78
C GLY A 778 -11.65 -35.68 4.88
N PHE A 779 -11.85 -34.45 5.36
CA PHE A 779 -12.86 -34.04 6.32
C PHE A 779 -14.21 -33.71 5.67
N VAL A 780 -14.25 -33.18 4.44
CA VAL A 780 -15.52 -32.95 3.71
C VAL A 780 -16.09 -34.25 3.14
N GLN A 781 -15.22 -35.17 2.69
CA GLN A 781 -15.65 -36.50 2.22
C GLN A 781 -16.18 -37.44 3.33
N LYS A 782 -15.97 -37.09 4.61
CA LYS A 782 -16.50 -37.87 5.75
C LYS A 782 -17.78 -37.29 6.34
N ASN A 783 -18.15 -36.05 5.99
CA ASN A 783 -19.27 -35.32 6.59
C ASN A 783 -20.30 -34.80 5.55
N ASN A 784 -20.10 -35.11 4.26
CA ASN A 784 -21.17 -35.26 3.28
C ASN A 784 -21.53 -36.75 3.17
#